data_AF-A0A7V3Y1H8-F1
#
_entry.id   AF-A0A7V3Y1H8-F1
#
_cell.length_a   1.000
_cell.length_b   1.000
_cell.length_c   1.000
_cell.angle_alpha   90.00
_cell.angle_beta   90.00
_cell.angle_gamma   90.00
#
_symmetry.space_group_name_H-M   'P 1'
#
loop_
_entity.id
_entity.type
_entity.pdbx_description
1 polymer ?
#
loop_
_entity_poly.entity_id
_entity_poly.type
_entity_poly.pdbx_seq_one_letter_code
_entity_poly.pdbx_strand_id
1 'polypeptide(L)'
;MDWELYDVNNILLPVEHKVGALNRAKNLVAEMTHPNIDWKYMVTELRAYLYDYMYDIVPHSDKVLPIIFHYLKEATVRKRGSTIRAADTFLDRYLFLVKKEIEGDSSLENITAQFDREAINFCQILIADTSDGFFLEDVNHRILQLLELSLKRKTKPDKLFELCIEIIINQFQLYIERSIIVEDEEVYSLHNLFSIEHEHIRQLEQLITSVTQKAYQEKLKKAKAFTNSKKDRALLLSEIKELIDFHHNTTVWEKICIAAKDCITQNIIEYDDVILTLLTFLVKKSQEGRDANLQLYISRSVASLCGVLAQQKRFVLLKQVVQMVVPVLIAEIERGGNYNGAFATIFNIGKTLIQSDNRPIIDLLVDMLVHAKFCFPQFTGIAQDWSVMVNASHLANIRTWLELIELNPVYMKRLAASLIANLTLGGVFLKDTDVFQRDISRLLNSNYKDVFYLIISLAAVFPAFYHDIGATGNIRAFTERVDTNHQMNDLIHFVRKQVHVESSSRTVVLLQRVMDFWLTGDKELLKGMVPVEVYNNLDRAFRLINLDNESVAQRIYTETRHYFPELVHEKFWDFFYKVGKKRFMDVVAQHTFEGMDEDEKKDALDCIMEYFDKQFPAEMTKMLHHIAGMFDIDTSRKQIWRFLYEIPDDEFRKMFENVQKLDVSNVNIEKFITFLHVYRMIYDKYNFSDIRAIEKLHQYAQENLFSPPENFFKRIESNDTFDALEAIIELQHTLKWDILLSPQVFEPVDTIEFKRHIAFGIPSMYGSYKEKKFDTLKVFFHCNIVRLLLFEKILENINIYPHQKIDYDAIKRVIKLFIQSFEIDGLANHEMRAVTSLLDAPNVTLTQFRDVVHSLLVIHGEISDRFNDTFKSVSRIAIKNIGIENIIPDFIPPDQPASIEVIVDRFLRNRVMQSPLLQLLDNLLLKLKDNLIHELSYLGNEVILNKVDTRTRKGRLVHIIGKYSGQHDETALYAPLWEVGAKAQGLIIAA
;
A
#
# COMPACT_ATOMS: atom_id res chain seq x y z
N MET A 1 -41.41 -18.60 0.79
CA MET A 1 -40.65 -19.86 0.81
C MET A 1 -41.42 -20.79 -0.12
N ASP A 2 -41.07 -20.79 -1.40
CA ASP A 2 -41.77 -21.54 -2.47
C ASP A 2 -40.80 -22.56 -3.10
N TRP A 3 -40.22 -23.44 -2.28
CA TRP A 3 -39.23 -24.42 -2.74
C TRP A 3 -39.85 -25.69 -3.39
N GLU A 4 -41.18 -25.74 -3.55
CA GLU A 4 -41.89 -26.98 -3.95
C GLU A 4 -42.28 -27.06 -5.45
N LEU A 5 -41.95 -26.07 -6.30
CA LEU A 5 -42.49 -26.06 -7.67
C LEU A 5 -41.70 -26.90 -8.70
N TYR A 6 -40.41 -27.18 -8.48
CA TYR A 6 -39.56 -27.90 -9.45
C TYR A 6 -38.57 -28.86 -8.79
N ASP A 7 -38.39 -30.06 -9.36
CA ASP A 7 -37.30 -30.97 -8.98
C ASP A 7 -36.00 -30.53 -9.67
N VAL A 8 -35.16 -29.80 -8.93
CA VAL A 8 -33.88 -29.24 -9.40
C VAL A 8 -32.88 -30.30 -9.86
N ASN A 9 -33.03 -31.57 -9.46
CA ASN A 9 -32.15 -32.64 -9.90
C ASN A 9 -32.28 -32.95 -11.39
N ASN A 10 -33.36 -32.50 -12.06
CA ASN A 10 -33.48 -32.65 -13.51
C ASN A 10 -32.36 -31.92 -14.27
N ILE A 11 -31.67 -30.94 -13.67
CA ILE A 11 -30.45 -30.32 -14.22
C ILE A 11 -29.33 -31.35 -14.47
N LEU A 12 -29.36 -32.51 -13.81
CA LEU A 12 -28.33 -33.55 -14.00
C LEU A 12 -28.57 -34.42 -15.24
N LEU A 13 -29.81 -34.51 -15.74
CA LEU A 13 -30.20 -35.44 -16.82
C LEU A 13 -29.37 -35.26 -18.11
N PRO A 14 -29.16 -34.04 -18.64
CA PRO A 14 -28.40 -33.86 -19.88
C PRO A 14 -26.91 -34.21 -19.79
N VAL A 15 -26.37 -34.35 -18.57
CA VAL A 15 -24.94 -34.51 -18.32
C VAL A 15 -24.58 -35.77 -17.52
N GLU A 16 -25.54 -36.68 -17.33
CA GLU A 16 -25.39 -37.87 -16.47
C GLU A 16 -24.22 -38.78 -16.85
N HIS A 17 -23.86 -38.83 -18.13
CA HIS A 17 -22.76 -39.65 -18.65
C HIS A 17 -21.43 -38.89 -18.76
N LYS A 18 -21.36 -37.62 -18.37
CA LYS A 18 -20.19 -36.74 -18.52
C LYS A 18 -19.61 -36.41 -17.13
N VAL A 19 -18.65 -37.21 -16.64
CA VAL A 19 -18.13 -37.15 -15.24
C VAL A 19 -17.77 -35.73 -14.76
N GLY A 20 -17.03 -34.95 -15.56
CA GLY A 20 -16.66 -33.57 -15.21
C GLY A 20 -17.85 -32.60 -15.20
N ALA A 21 -18.75 -32.72 -16.17
CA ALA A 21 -19.96 -31.90 -16.28
C ALA A 21 -20.98 -32.23 -15.18
N LEU A 22 -21.09 -33.51 -14.82
CA LEU A 22 -21.95 -34.00 -13.76
C LEU A 22 -21.54 -33.43 -12.41
N ASN A 23 -20.23 -33.39 -12.11
CA ASN A 23 -19.74 -32.77 -10.87
C ASN A 23 -20.02 -31.27 -10.82
N ARG A 24 -19.85 -30.57 -11.94
CA ARG A 24 -20.19 -29.14 -12.05
C ARG A 24 -21.69 -28.90 -11.86
N ALA A 25 -22.54 -29.71 -12.50
CA ALA A 25 -23.99 -29.63 -12.36
C ALA A 25 -24.48 -29.97 -10.94
N LYS A 26 -23.81 -30.90 -10.23
CA LYS A 26 -24.09 -31.18 -8.81
C LYS A 26 -23.82 -29.97 -7.92
N ASN A 27 -22.73 -29.24 -8.15
CA ASN A 27 -22.43 -28.01 -7.42
C ASN A 27 -23.49 -26.94 -7.70
N LEU A 28 -23.95 -26.82 -8.95
CA LEU A 28 -25.04 -25.92 -9.32
C LEU A 28 -26.35 -26.30 -8.60
N VAL A 29 -26.70 -27.58 -8.51
CA VAL A 29 -27.88 -28.06 -7.75
C VAL A 29 -27.72 -27.79 -6.24
N ALA A 30 -26.54 -27.97 -5.68
CA ALA A 30 -26.26 -27.65 -4.28
C ALA A 30 -26.46 -26.15 -4.00
N GLU A 31 -26.01 -25.29 -4.90
CA GLU A 31 -26.25 -23.84 -4.80
C GLU A 31 -27.74 -23.51 -4.94
N MET A 32 -28.44 -24.13 -5.90
CA MET A 32 -29.88 -23.93 -6.12
C MET A 32 -30.72 -24.26 -4.89
N THR A 33 -30.26 -25.16 -4.02
CA THR A 33 -30.95 -25.57 -2.79
C THR A 33 -30.45 -24.86 -1.53
N HIS A 34 -29.44 -23.99 -1.66
CA HIS A 34 -28.87 -23.27 -0.54
C HIS A 34 -29.81 -22.16 -0.02
N PRO A 35 -29.96 -21.96 1.30
CA PRO A 35 -30.87 -20.94 1.86
C PRO A 35 -30.46 -19.51 1.51
N ASN A 36 -29.16 -19.27 1.30
CA ASN A 36 -28.60 -17.98 0.90
C ASN A 36 -27.86 -18.12 -0.43
N ILE A 37 -28.60 -18.09 -1.53
CA ILE A 37 -27.99 -18.32 -2.85
C ILE A 37 -27.04 -17.18 -3.27
N ASP A 38 -25.84 -17.51 -3.72
CA ASP A 38 -24.95 -16.66 -4.50
C ASP A 38 -25.45 -16.55 -5.95
N TRP A 39 -26.27 -15.53 -6.19
CA TRP A 39 -26.79 -15.20 -7.52
C TRP A 39 -25.70 -14.85 -8.55
N LYS A 40 -24.50 -14.43 -8.14
CA LYS A 40 -23.40 -14.13 -9.08
C LYS A 40 -22.83 -15.44 -9.64
N TYR A 41 -22.58 -16.39 -8.75
CA TYR A 41 -22.12 -17.73 -9.10
C TYR A 41 -23.20 -18.48 -9.89
N MET A 42 -24.45 -18.51 -9.39
CA MET A 42 -25.56 -19.22 -10.03
C MET A 42 -25.77 -18.79 -11.49
N VAL A 43 -25.86 -17.49 -11.78
CA VAL A 43 -26.09 -17.01 -13.16
C VAL A 43 -24.90 -17.33 -14.06
N THR A 44 -23.67 -17.26 -13.54
CA THR A 44 -22.46 -17.64 -14.29
C THR A 44 -22.49 -19.12 -14.67
N GLU A 45 -22.87 -19.99 -13.74
CA GLU A 45 -22.96 -21.42 -13.98
C GLU A 45 -24.14 -21.80 -14.88
N LEU A 46 -25.31 -21.17 -14.72
CA LEU A 46 -26.44 -21.33 -15.64
C LEU A 46 -26.08 -20.89 -17.06
N ARG A 47 -25.32 -19.79 -17.21
CA ARG A 47 -24.82 -19.35 -18.51
C ARG A 47 -23.91 -20.40 -19.12
N ALA A 48 -22.90 -20.88 -18.38
CA ALA A 48 -22.00 -21.92 -18.87
C ALA A 48 -22.77 -23.20 -19.24
N TYR A 49 -23.73 -23.59 -18.41
CA TYR A 49 -24.57 -24.76 -18.63
C TYR A 49 -25.38 -24.66 -19.94
N LEU A 50 -26.02 -23.52 -20.18
CA LEU A 50 -26.70 -23.26 -21.43
C LEU A 50 -25.72 -23.20 -22.61
N TYR A 51 -24.50 -22.68 -22.45
CA TYR A 51 -23.53 -22.62 -23.55
C TYR A 51 -23.02 -24.00 -23.96
N ASP A 52 -22.71 -24.84 -22.98
CA ASP A 52 -22.01 -26.11 -23.18
C ASP A 52 -22.97 -27.25 -23.56
N TYR A 53 -24.23 -27.20 -23.12
CA TYR A 53 -25.13 -28.36 -23.17
C TYR A 53 -26.47 -28.13 -23.90
N MET A 54 -26.62 -27.09 -24.72
CA MET A 54 -27.89 -26.82 -25.44
C MET A 54 -28.47 -28.05 -26.17
N TYR A 55 -27.63 -28.79 -26.90
CA TYR A 55 -28.08 -29.95 -27.69
C TYR A 55 -28.41 -31.15 -26.81
N ASP A 56 -27.68 -31.32 -25.70
CA ASP A 56 -27.95 -32.39 -24.73
C ASP A 56 -29.24 -32.14 -23.94
N ILE A 57 -29.70 -30.88 -23.86
CA ILE A 57 -30.96 -30.51 -23.20
C ILE A 57 -32.19 -30.96 -24.03
N VAL A 58 -32.08 -31.10 -25.35
CA VAL A 58 -33.22 -31.35 -26.26
C VAL A 58 -34.13 -32.51 -25.81
N PRO A 59 -33.63 -33.69 -25.42
CA PRO A 59 -34.47 -34.82 -24.98
C PRO A 59 -35.17 -34.60 -23.64
N HIS A 60 -34.73 -33.60 -22.87
CA HIS A 60 -35.18 -33.32 -21.51
C HIS A 60 -35.70 -31.89 -21.34
N SER A 61 -35.95 -31.16 -22.43
CA SER A 61 -36.17 -29.72 -22.42
C SER A 61 -37.37 -29.33 -21.56
N ASP A 62 -38.45 -30.12 -21.60
CA ASP A 62 -39.67 -29.93 -20.81
C ASP A 62 -39.47 -30.03 -19.29
N LYS A 63 -38.37 -30.64 -18.83
CA LYS A 63 -38.01 -30.74 -17.41
C LYS A 63 -36.93 -29.75 -17.02
N VAL A 64 -35.94 -29.54 -17.89
CA VAL A 64 -34.73 -28.77 -17.59
C VAL A 64 -34.94 -27.27 -17.77
N LEU A 65 -35.56 -26.84 -18.88
CA LEU A 65 -35.71 -25.41 -19.18
C LEU A 65 -36.61 -24.67 -18.18
N PRO A 66 -37.73 -25.24 -17.67
CA PRO A 66 -38.52 -24.58 -16.64
C PRO A 66 -37.72 -24.22 -15.38
N ILE A 67 -36.78 -25.07 -14.98
CA ILE A 67 -35.89 -24.82 -13.83
C ILE A 67 -34.96 -23.64 -14.15
N ILE A 68 -34.28 -23.70 -15.30
CA ILE A 68 -33.36 -22.64 -15.73
C ILE A 68 -34.10 -21.29 -15.83
N PHE A 69 -35.28 -21.26 -16.45
CA PHE A 69 -36.10 -20.06 -16.57
C PHE A 69 -36.57 -19.54 -15.22
N HIS A 70 -36.98 -20.41 -14.29
CA HIS A 70 -37.33 -20.01 -12.94
C HIS A 70 -36.16 -19.29 -12.26
N TYR A 71 -34.97 -19.89 -12.21
CA TYR A 71 -33.83 -19.30 -11.54
C TYR A 71 -33.30 -18.04 -12.25
N LEU A 72 -33.33 -17.97 -13.58
CA LEU A 72 -33.00 -16.73 -14.29
C LEU A 72 -34.00 -15.61 -13.97
N LYS A 73 -35.30 -15.90 -13.90
CA LYS A 73 -36.32 -14.91 -13.50
C LYS A 73 -36.16 -14.47 -12.05
N GLU A 74 -35.94 -15.40 -11.13
CA GLU A 74 -35.70 -15.08 -9.72
C GLU A 74 -34.42 -14.23 -9.55
N ALA A 75 -33.38 -14.51 -10.34
CA ALA A 75 -32.15 -13.71 -10.37
C ALA A 75 -32.43 -12.28 -10.86
N THR A 76 -33.35 -12.13 -11.82
CA THR A 76 -33.82 -10.84 -12.33
C THR A 76 -34.61 -10.06 -11.27
N VAL A 77 -35.56 -10.71 -10.58
CA VAL A 77 -36.49 -10.08 -9.62
C VAL A 77 -35.86 -9.79 -8.25
N ARG A 78 -35.04 -10.69 -7.69
CA ARG A 78 -34.61 -10.60 -6.28
C ARG A 78 -33.38 -9.71 -6.03
N LYS A 79 -32.51 -9.49 -7.03
CA LYS A 79 -31.26 -8.71 -6.84
C LYS A 79 -30.86 -7.90 -8.07
N ARG A 80 -30.96 -6.57 -7.96
CA ARG A 80 -30.54 -5.58 -8.98
C ARG A 80 -29.13 -5.78 -9.57
N GLY A 81 -28.20 -6.41 -8.83
CA GLY A 81 -26.84 -6.70 -9.33
C GLY A 81 -26.71 -7.90 -10.28
N SER A 82 -27.65 -8.85 -10.23
CA SER A 82 -27.66 -10.06 -11.08
C SER A 82 -28.65 -9.95 -12.24
N THR A 83 -29.58 -8.99 -12.20
CA THR A 83 -30.61 -8.70 -13.21
C THR A 83 -30.02 -8.58 -14.63
N ILE A 84 -29.00 -7.73 -14.82
CA ILE A 84 -28.39 -7.53 -16.15
C ILE A 84 -27.76 -8.83 -16.67
N ARG A 85 -27.04 -9.56 -15.83
CA ARG A 85 -26.37 -10.81 -16.25
C ARG A 85 -27.37 -11.92 -16.56
N ALA A 86 -28.45 -12.03 -15.78
CA ALA A 86 -29.50 -13.02 -16.02
C ALA A 86 -30.27 -12.70 -17.31
N ALA A 87 -30.63 -11.43 -17.51
CA ALA A 87 -31.29 -10.96 -18.72
C ALA A 87 -30.43 -11.11 -19.98
N ASP A 88 -29.15 -10.72 -19.93
CA ASP A 88 -28.21 -10.95 -21.04
C ASP A 88 -28.07 -12.45 -21.32
N THR A 89 -27.96 -13.30 -20.29
CA THR A 89 -27.85 -14.76 -20.46
C THR A 89 -29.06 -15.35 -21.18
N PHE A 90 -30.28 -14.97 -20.78
CA PHE A 90 -31.51 -15.43 -21.44
C PHE A 90 -31.57 -14.94 -22.90
N LEU A 91 -31.42 -13.63 -23.12
CA LEU A 91 -31.58 -13.01 -24.44
C LEU A 91 -30.47 -13.42 -25.42
N ASP A 92 -29.23 -13.53 -24.97
CA ASP A 92 -28.11 -13.97 -25.80
C ASP A 92 -28.29 -15.41 -26.29
N ARG A 93 -28.77 -16.32 -25.42
CA ARG A 93 -29.10 -17.69 -25.82
C ARG A 93 -30.32 -17.76 -26.73
N TYR A 94 -31.32 -16.92 -26.48
CA TYR A 94 -32.46 -16.82 -27.36
C TYR A 94 -32.09 -16.29 -28.75
N LEU A 95 -31.24 -15.26 -28.84
CA LEU A 95 -30.70 -14.75 -30.11
C LEU A 95 -29.95 -15.84 -30.89
N PHE A 96 -29.17 -16.69 -30.21
CA PHE A 96 -28.50 -17.83 -30.82
C PHE A 96 -29.50 -18.80 -31.45
N LEU A 97 -30.57 -19.16 -30.72
CA LEU A 97 -31.62 -20.06 -31.19
C LEU A 97 -32.37 -19.49 -32.40
N VAL A 98 -32.73 -18.20 -32.35
CA VAL A 98 -33.40 -17.51 -33.47
C VAL A 98 -32.52 -17.48 -34.71
N LYS A 99 -31.20 -17.27 -34.57
CA LYS A 99 -30.26 -17.32 -35.71
C LYS A 99 -30.23 -18.72 -36.33
N LYS A 100 -30.19 -19.78 -35.52
CA LYS A 100 -30.21 -21.16 -35.99
C LYS A 100 -31.50 -21.52 -36.74
N GLU A 101 -32.65 -21.06 -36.24
CA GLU A 101 -33.93 -21.20 -36.93
C GLU A 101 -33.93 -20.51 -38.31
N ILE A 102 -33.40 -19.28 -38.39
CA ILE A 102 -33.30 -18.53 -39.66
C ILE A 102 -32.35 -19.23 -40.65
N GLU A 103 -31.27 -19.84 -40.15
CA GLU A 103 -30.33 -20.66 -40.93
C GLU A 103 -30.96 -21.99 -41.42
N GLY A 104 -32.14 -22.36 -40.92
CA GLY A 104 -32.87 -23.57 -41.33
C GLY A 104 -32.56 -24.82 -40.51
N ASP A 105 -31.93 -24.67 -39.34
CA ASP A 105 -31.61 -25.79 -38.44
C ASP A 105 -32.83 -26.15 -37.56
N SER A 106 -33.41 -27.33 -37.79
CA SER A 106 -34.56 -27.84 -37.02
C SER A 106 -34.17 -28.61 -35.76
N SER A 107 -32.88 -28.84 -35.49
CA SER A 107 -32.42 -29.66 -34.35
C SER A 107 -32.77 -29.08 -32.98
N LEU A 108 -33.05 -27.77 -32.91
CA LEU A 108 -33.37 -27.04 -31.67
C LEU A 108 -34.79 -26.45 -31.66
N GLU A 109 -35.67 -26.85 -32.59
CA GLU A 109 -37.00 -26.25 -32.78
C GLU A 109 -37.86 -26.29 -31.49
N ASN A 110 -37.87 -27.41 -30.76
CA ASN A 110 -38.60 -27.54 -29.48
C ASN A 110 -38.08 -26.55 -28.42
N ILE A 111 -36.75 -26.39 -28.32
CA ILE A 111 -36.14 -25.46 -27.38
C ILE A 111 -36.48 -24.01 -27.77
N THR A 112 -36.37 -23.66 -29.05
CA THR A 112 -36.75 -22.33 -29.56
C THR A 112 -38.20 -22.00 -29.21
N ALA A 113 -39.14 -22.94 -29.38
CA ALA A 113 -40.54 -22.75 -29.02
C ALA A 113 -40.78 -22.57 -27.51
N GLN A 114 -39.94 -23.15 -26.64
CA GLN A 114 -40.00 -22.92 -25.20
C GLN A 114 -39.47 -21.53 -24.83
N PHE A 115 -38.38 -21.09 -25.46
CA PHE A 115 -37.88 -19.72 -25.32
C PHE A 115 -38.88 -18.68 -25.87
N ASP A 116 -39.56 -18.93 -26.99
CA ASP A 116 -40.60 -18.05 -27.54
C ASP A 116 -41.72 -17.79 -26.52
N ARG A 117 -42.20 -18.84 -25.86
CA ARG A 117 -43.23 -18.74 -24.81
C ARG A 117 -42.73 -17.97 -23.61
N GLU A 118 -41.52 -18.28 -23.15
CA GLU A 118 -40.98 -17.69 -21.93
C GLU A 118 -40.49 -16.26 -22.12
N ALA A 119 -40.07 -15.88 -23.33
CA ALA A 119 -39.61 -14.54 -23.64
C ALA A 119 -40.67 -13.47 -23.35
N ILE A 120 -41.96 -13.79 -23.51
CA ILE A 120 -43.05 -12.87 -23.15
C ILE A 120 -43.05 -12.57 -21.64
N ASN A 121 -42.97 -13.60 -20.81
CA ASN A 121 -42.90 -13.46 -19.35
C ASN A 121 -41.64 -12.71 -18.92
N PHE A 122 -40.52 -13.04 -19.57
CA PHE A 122 -39.23 -12.39 -19.30
C PHE A 122 -39.26 -10.90 -19.66
N CYS A 123 -39.83 -10.54 -20.82
CA CYS A 123 -40.04 -9.15 -21.21
C CYS A 123 -40.96 -8.40 -20.23
N GLN A 124 -42.01 -9.03 -19.69
CA GLN A 124 -42.86 -8.39 -18.68
C GLN A 124 -42.09 -8.05 -17.40
N ILE A 125 -41.19 -8.92 -16.94
CA ILE A 125 -40.30 -8.63 -15.82
C ILE A 125 -39.40 -7.43 -16.15
N LEU A 126 -38.79 -7.42 -17.34
CA LEU A 126 -37.97 -6.29 -17.78
C LEU A 126 -38.76 -4.98 -17.88
N ILE A 127 -40.04 -5.01 -18.27
CA ILE A 127 -40.91 -3.83 -18.26
C ILE A 127 -41.16 -3.34 -16.83
N ALA A 128 -41.42 -4.25 -15.89
CA ALA A 128 -41.58 -3.89 -14.48
C ALA A 128 -40.29 -3.25 -13.93
N ASP A 129 -39.13 -3.87 -14.16
CA ASP A 129 -37.83 -3.32 -13.77
C ASP A 129 -37.57 -1.95 -14.42
N THR A 130 -37.91 -1.79 -15.71
CA THR A 130 -37.81 -0.52 -16.42
C THR A 130 -38.71 0.55 -15.78
N SER A 131 -39.94 0.17 -15.41
CA SER A 131 -40.91 1.08 -14.77
C SER A 131 -40.43 1.51 -13.37
N ASP A 132 -39.69 0.64 -12.69
CA ASP A 132 -39.02 0.91 -11.41
C ASP A 132 -37.70 1.71 -11.56
N GLY A 133 -37.39 2.17 -12.77
CA GLY A 133 -36.22 3.01 -13.07
C GLY A 133 -34.91 2.24 -13.28
N PHE A 134 -34.96 0.92 -13.51
CA PHE A 134 -33.78 0.10 -13.74
C PHE A 134 -33.32 0.18 -15.20
N PHE A 135 -32.07 0.59 -15.42
CA PHE A 135 -31.47 0.72 -16.74
C PHE A 135 -30.79 -0.60 -17.17
N LEU A 136 -31.20 -1.14 -18.32
CA LEU A 136 -30.79 -2.43 -18.85
C LEU A 136 -29.57 -2.29 -19.78
N GLU A 137 -28.44 -1.89 -19.20
CA GLU A 137 -27.15 -1.75 -19.89
C GLU A 137 -26.78 -3.04 -20.65
N ASP A 138 -26.23 -2.90 -21.87
CA ASP A 138 -25.94 -3.94 -22.88
C ASP A 138 -27.14 -4.78 -23.39
N VAL A 139 -28.10 -5.06 -22.53
CA VAL A 139 -29.35 -5.79 -22.82
C VAL A 139 -30.21 -5.02 -23.82
N ASN A 140 -30.23 -3.69 -23.76
CA ASN A 140 -30.90 -2.84 -24.76
C ASN A 140 -30.46 -3.17 -26.20
N HIS A 141 -29.16 -3.42 -26.41
CA HIS A 141 -28.65 -3.79 -27.72
C HIS A 141 -29.10 -5.20 -28.15
N ARG A 142 -29.18 -6.14 -27.20
CA ARG A 142 -29.72 -7.50 -27.46
C ARG A 142 -31.17 -7.48 -27.89
N ILE A 143 -32.00 -6.64 -27.26
CA ILE A 143 -33.41 -6.50 -27.60
C ILE A 143 -33.57 -5.89 -29.01
N LEU A 144 -32.76 -4.89 -29.37
CA LEU A 144 -32.73 -4.35 -30.74
C LEU A 144 -32.34 -5.41 -31.77
N GLN A 145 -31.30 -6.22 -31.50
CA GLN A 145 -30.91 -7.34 -32.36
C GLN A 145 -32.04 -8.39 -32.49
N LEU A 146 -32.78 -8.65 -31.41
CA LEU A 146 -33.89 -9.58 -31.42
C LEU A 146 -35.03 -9.07 -32.31
N LEU A 147 -35.35 -7.77 -32.23
CA LEU A 147 -36.32 -7.13 -33.12
C LEU A 147 -35.91 -7.28 -34.59
N GLU A 148 -34.64 -7.06 -34.94
CA GLU A 148 -34.15 -7.23 -36.31
C GLU A 148 -34.28 -8.65 -36.82
N LEU A 149 -33.86 -9.63 -36.02
CA LEU A 149 -33.93 -11.03 -36.41
C LEU A 149 -35.38 -11.51 -36.51
N SER A 150 -36.28 -11.00 -35.66
CA SER A 150 -37.71 -11.33 -35.70
C SER A 150 -38.37 -10.99 -37.04
N LEU A 151 -37.87 -9.97 -37.76
CA LEU A 151 -38.37 -9.62 -39.10
C LEU A 151 -38.06 -10.69 -40.15
N LYS A 152 -36.97 -11.43 -39.95
CA LYS A 152 -36.46 -12.48 -40.85
C LYS A 152 -37.04 -13.87 -40.54
N ARG A 153 -37.69 -14.05 -39.38
CA ARG A 153 -38.32 -15.31 -38.99
C ARG A 153 -39.57 -15.61 -39.83
N LYS A 154 -39.85 -16.91 -40.00
CA LYS A 154 -41.11 -17.39 -40.58
C LYS A 154 -42.28 -17.09 -39.63
N THR A 155 -42.08 -17.38 -38.35
CA THR A 155 -43.02 -17.14 -37.25
C THR A 155 -42.75 -15.76 -36.64
N LYS A 156 -43.74 -14.88 -36.65
CA LYS A 156 -43.60 -13.50 -36.17
C LYS A 156 -44.47 -13.29 -34.93
N PRO A 157 -43.95 -13.45 -33.70
CA PRO A 157 -44.74 -13.30 -32.48
C PRO A 157 -45.04 -11.82 -32.20
N ASP A 158 -46.26 -11.40 -32.53
CA ASP A 158 -46.73 -10.01 -32.43
C ASP A 158 -46.55 -9.42 -31.04
N LYS A 159 -46.96 -10.18 -30.01
CA LYS A 159 -46.90 -9.71 -28.62
C LYS A 159 -45.47 -9.48 -28.14
N LEU A 160 -44.54 -10.35 -28.51
CA LEU A 160 -43.13 -10.21 -28.15
C LEU A 160 -42.51 -8.99 -28.84
N PHE A 161 -42.85 -8.75 -30.11
CA PHE A 161 -42.40 -7.58 -30.84
C PHE A 161 -42.87 -6.28 -30.17
N GLU A 162 -44.16 -6.20 -29.81
CA GLU A 162 -44.73 -5.05 -29.09
C GLU A 162 -44.03 -4.79 -27.75
N LEU A 163 -43.83 -5.84 -26.93
CA LEU A 163 -43.18 -5.73 -25.62
C LEU A 163 -41.73 -5.25 -25.75
N CYS A 164 -40.98 -5.77 -26.73
CA CYS A 164 -39.61 -5.33 -26.99
C CYS A 164 -39.54 -3.85 -27.39
N ILE A 165 -40.48 -3.36 -28.21
CA ILE A 165 -40.57 -1.95 -28.60
C ILE A 165 -40.88 -1.07 -27.39
N GLU A 166 -41.83 -1.49 -26.55
CA GLU A 166 -42.18 -0.81 -25.30
C GLU A 166 -40.97 -0.70 -24.35
N ILE A 167 -40.23 -1.80 -24.16
CA ILE A 167 -39.00 -1.82 -23.36
C ILE A 167 -37.99 -0.81 -23.91
N ILE A 168 -37.70 -0.84 -25.22
CA ILE A 168 -36.69 0.04 -25.83
C ILE A 168 -37.05 1.52 -25.69
N ILE A 169 -38.32 1.90 -25.88
CA ILE A 169 -38.76 3.29 -25.74
C ILE A 169 -38.66 3.74 -24.29
N ASN A 170 -39.08 2.91 -23.33
CA ASN A 170 -39.01 3.25 -21.91
C ASN A 170 -37.55 3.28 -21.40
N GLN A 171 -36.71 2.36 -21.87
CA GLN A 171 -35.27 2.36 -21.61
C GLN A 171 -34.58 3.59 -22.23
N PHE A 172 -35.04 4.08 -23.38
CA PHE A 172 -34.53 5.32 -23.96
C PHE A 172 -34.88 6.54 -23.10
N GLN A 173 -36.05 6.57 -22.46
CA GLN A 173 -36.35 7.59 -21.46
C GLN A 173 -35.38 7.54 -20.27
N LEU A 174 -35.14 6.35 -19.70
CA LEU A 174 -34.17 6.18 -18.61
C LEU A 174 -32.75 6.56 -19.05
N TYR A 175 -32.37 6.25 -20.28
CA TYR A 175 -31.09 6.66 -20.86
C TYR A 175 -30.95 8.18 -20.88
N ILE A 176 -32.00 8.91 -21.29
CA ILE A 176 -32.01 10.38 -21.26
C ILE A 176 -31.85 10.88 -19.82
N GLU A 177 -32.62 10.35 -18.86
CA GLU A 177 -32.54 10.73 -17.44
C GLU A 177 -31.16 10.49 -16.81
N ARG A 178 -30.37 9.59 -17.39
CA ARG A 178 -29.01 9.25 -16.96
C ARG A 178 -27.90 9.95 -17.75
N SER A 179 -28.25 10.56 -18.88
CA SER A 179 -27.32 11.21 -19.81
C SER A 179 -26.84 12.55 -19.27
N ILE A 180 -25.69 13.00 -19.77
CA ILE A 180 -25.23 14.38 -19.58
C ILE A 180 -25.95 15.25 -20.61
N ILE A 181 -26.84 16.13 -20.15
CA ILE A 181 -27.71 16.94 -21.00
C ILE A 181 -27.36 18.42 -20.86
N VAL A 182 -27.61 19.20 -21.92
CA VAL A 182 -27.43 20.66 -21.93
C VAL A 182 -28.78 21.37 -21.87
N GLU A 183 -28.91 22.35 -20.97
CA GLU A 183 -30.09 23.22 -20.88
C GLU A 183 -29.95 24.46 -21.78
N ASP A 184 -31.07 25.04 -22.22
CA ASP A 184 -31.08 26.19 -23.13
C ASP A 184 -30.34 27.42 -22.55
N GLU A 185 -30.42 27.61 -21.23
CA GLU A 185 -29.68 28.66 -20.52
C GLU A 185 -28.16 28.48 -20.60
N GLU A 186 -27.69 27.22 -20.64
CA GLU A 186 -26.27 26.91 -20.74
C GLU A 186 -25.76 27.11 -22.17
N VAL A 187 -26.58 26.81 -23.19
CA VAL A 187 -26.30 27.17 -24.58
C VAL A 187 -26.19 28.70 -24.70
N TYR A 188 -27.09 29.45 -24.08
CA TYR A 188 -27.04 30.92 -24.06
C TYR A 188 -25.78 31.46 -23.36
N SER A 189 -25.30 30.79 -22.30
CA SER A 189 -24.04 31.17 -21.64
C SER A 189 -22.82 31.09 -22.57
N LEU A 190 -22.90 30.28 -23.63
CA LEU A 190 -21.86 30.12 -24.65
C LEU A 190 -22.04 31.04 -25.87
N HIS A 191 -22.95 32.02 -25.85
CA HIS A 191 -23.21 32.89 -27.00
C HIS A 191 -21.96 33.62 -27.53
N ASN A 192 -21.06 34.07 -26.64
CA ASN A 192 -19.80 34.71 -27.03
C ASN A 192 -18.88 33.76 -27.81
N LEU A 193 -18.90 32.47 -27.48
CA LEU A 193 -18.18 31.43 -28.22
C LEU A 193 -18.79 31.25 -29.61
N PHE A 194 -20.11 31.09 -29.69
CA PHE A 194 -20.80 30.83 -30.97
C PHE A 194 -20.87 32.05 -31.89
N SER A 195 -20.62 33.25 -31.37
CA SER A 195 -20.49 34.47 -32.19
C SER A 195 -19.19 34.52 -33.01
N ILE A 196 -18.24 33.62 -32.75
CA ILE A 196 -16.98 33.52 -33.51
C ILE A 196 -17.26 32.82 -34.85
N GLU A 197 -17.05 33.54 -35.96
CA GLU A 197 -17.28 33.00 -37.30
C GLU A 197 -16.16 32.03 -37.75
N HIS A 198 -16.29 30.76 -37.37
CA HIS A 198 -15.35 29.71 -37.78
C HIS A 198 -16.07 28.36 -37.98
N GLU A 199 -15.62 27.54 -38.93
CA GLU A 199 -16.25 26.24 -39.25
C GLU A 199 -16.25 25.29 -38.04
N HIS A 200 -15.11 25.14 -37.36
CA HIS A 200 -15.01 24.34 -36.13
C HIS A 200 -15.92 24.81 -34.99
N ILE A 201 -16.18 26.12 -34.86
CA ILE A 201 -17.10 26.66 -33.84
C ILE A 201 -18.55 26.31 -34.19
N ARG A 202 -18.94 26.43 -35.47
CA ARG A 202 -20.26 25.99 -35.94
C ARG A 202 -20.47 24.49 -35.72
N GLN A 203 -19.44 23.68 -35.95
CA GLN A 203 -19.49 22.25 -35.67
C GLN A 203 -19.70 21.98 -34.18
N LEU A 204 -18.98 22.70 -33.31
CA LEU A 204 -19.13 22.58 -31.86
C LEU A 204 -20.54 22.98 -31.39
N GLU A 205 -21.10 24.06 -31.94
CA GLU A 205 -22.47 24.52 -31.67
C GLU A 205 -23.50 23.44 -32.06
N GLN A 206 -23.35 22.82 -33.24
CA GLN A 206 -24.22 21.74 -33.68
C GLN A 206 -24.16 20.52 -32.76
N LEU A 207 -22.96 20.14 -32.33
CA LEU A 207 -22.77 19.01 -31.41
C LEU A 207 -23.44 19.29 -30.06
N ILE A 208 -23.20 20.48 -29.46
CA ILE A 208 -23.81 20.89 -28.19
C ILE A 208 -25.34 20.94 -28.31
N THR A 209 -25.87 21.49 -29.41
CA THR A 209 -27.32 21.57 -29.65
C THR A 209 -27.95 20.17 -29.73
N SER A 210 -27.24 19.18 -30.27
CA SER A 210 -27.76 17.81 -30.43
C SER A 210 -27.95 17.03 -29.12
N VAL A 211 -27.29 17.46 -28.04
CA VAL A 211 -27.40 16.87 -26.68
C VAL A 211 -28.21 17.74 -25.72
N THR A 212 -28.99 18.69 -26.24
CA THR A 212 -29.88 19.51 -25.41
C THR A 212 -31.08 18.72 -24.90
N GLN A 213 -31.63 19.17 -23.76
CA GLN A 213 -32.87 18.64 -23.17
C GLN A 213 -33.99 18.62 -24.22
N LYS A 214 -34.13 19.71 -24.98
CA LYS A 214 -35.11 19.85 -26.06
C LYS A 214 -34.90 18.83 -27.18
N ALA A 215 -33.66 18.63 -27.66
CA ALA A 215 -33.36 17.67 -28.71
C ALA A 215 -33.71 16.23 -28.31
N TYR A 216 -33.38 15.83 -27.07
CA TYR A 216 -33.75 14.51 -26.55
C TYR A 216 -35.26 14.35 -26.32
N GLN A 217 -35.93 15.38 -25.81
CA GLN A 217 -37.39 15.36 -25.63
C GLN A 217 -38.14 15.24 -26.97
N GLU A 218 -37.66 15.89 -28.04
CA GLU A 218 -38.23 15.74 -29.37
C GLU A 218 -38.05 14.31 -29.92
N LYS A 219 -36.86 13.71 -29.75
CA LYS A 219 -36.61 12.31 -30.10
C LYS A 219 -37.52 11.37 -29.31
N LEU A 220 -37.65 11.57 -27.99
CA LEU A 220 -38.51 10.75 -27.13
C LEU A 220 -39.99 10.90 -27.48
N LYS A 221 -40.46 12.11 -27.79
CA LYS A 221 -41.84 12.36 -28.22
C LYS A 221 -42.16 11.62 -29.52
N LYS A 222 -41.24 11.62 -30.48
CA LYS A 222 -41.36 10.84 -31.74
C LYS A 222 -41.36 9.34 -31.45
N ALA A 223 -40.45 8.87 -30.59
CA ALA A 223 -40.38 7.47 -30.21
C ALA A 223 -41.66 6.96 -29.52
N LYS A 224 -42.20 7.70 -28.54
CA LYS A 224 -43.44 7.34 -27.83
C LYS A 224 -44.65 7.22 -28.76
N ALA A 225 -44.68 7.96 -29.88
CA ALA A 225 -45.73 7.84 -30.89
C ALA A 225 -45.75 6.47 -31.60
N PHE A 226 -44.67 5.67 -31.50
CA PHE A 226 -44.58 4.35 -32.12
C PHE A 226 -45.23 3.22 -31.34
N THR A 227 -45.45 3.39 -30.03
CA THR A 227 -45.98 2.37 -29.11
C THR A 227 -47.36 1.82 -29.54
N ASN A 228 -48.10 2.56 -30.39
CA ASN A 228 -49.40 2.15 -30.94
C ASN A 228 -49.49 2.32 -32.48
N SER A 229 -48.34 2.30 -33.16
CA SER A 229 -48.28 2.53 -34.61
C SER A 229 -48.78 1.34 -35.41
N LYS A 230 -49.65 1.58 -36.40
CA LYS A 230 -50.08 0.59 -37.39
C LYS A 230 -49.14 0.48 -38.59
N LYS A 231 -47.94 1.08 -38.52
CA LYS A 231 -46.93 1.02 -39.59
C LYS A 231 -46.40 -0.41 -39.77
N ASP A 232 -45.86 -0.69 -40.96
CA ASP A 232 -45.11 -1.91 -41.23
C ASP A 232 -43.93 -2.08 -40.24
N ARG A 233 -43.67 -3.33 -39.81
CA ARG A 233 -42.66 -3.61 -38.78
C ARG A 233 -41.24 -3.24 -39.20
N ALA A 234 -40.90 -3.43 -40.47
CA ALA A 234 -39.57 -3.12 -40.97
C ALA A 234 -39.36 -1.60 -41.01
N LEU A 235 -40.38 -0.86 -41.45
CA LEU A 235 -40.38 0.60 -41.44
C LEU A 235 -40.30 1.15 -40.00
N LEU A 236 -41.11 0.60 -39.08
CA LEU A 236 -41.13 1.00 -37.67
C LEU A 236 -39.77 0.80 -36.99
N LEU A 237 -39.14 -0.36 -37.22
CA LEU A 237 -37.83 -0.66 -36.64
C LEU A 237 -36.72 0.26 -37.21
N SER A 238 -36.77 0.58 -38.50
CA SER A 238 -35.84 1.52 -39.13
C SER A 238 -35.93 2.91 -38.48
N GLU A 239 -37.15 3.44 -38.33
CA GLU A 239 -37.37 4.75 -37.70
C GLU A 239 -36.94 4.76 -36.22
N ILE A 240 -37.15 3.66 -35.49
CA ILE A 240 -36.69 3.53 -34.10
C ILE A 240 -35.17 3.56 -34.01
N LYS A 241 -34.46 2.84 -34.88
CA LYS A 241 -33.00 2.83 -34.91
C LYS A 241 -32.38 4.18 -35.27
N GLU A 242 -33.05 4.97 -36.11
CA GLU A 242 -32.60 6.33 -36.43
C GLU A 242 -32.78 7.30 -35.26
N LEU A 243 -33.79 7.07 -34.42
CA LEU A 243 -34.13 7.97 -33.30
C LEU A 243 -33.47 7.57 -31.97
N ILE A 244 -33.34 6.28 -31.70
CA ILE A 244 -32.85 5.72 -30.44
C ILE A 244 -31.45 5.15 -30.64
N ASP A 245 -30.47 5.88 -30.11
CA ASP A 245 -29.08 5.46 -30.02
C ASP A 245 -28.58 5.64 -28.58
N PHE A 246 -28.39 4.50 -27.90
CA PHE A 246 -27.90 4.41 -26.52
C PHE A 246 -26.40 4.76 -26.36
N HIS A 247 -25.69 5.06 -27.45
CA HIS A 247 -24.28 5.52 -27.41
C HIS A 247 -24.13 6.98 -27.84
N HIS A 248 -25.23 7.62 -28.26
CA HIS A 248 -25.22 8.97 -28.81
C HIS A 248 -24.59 9.99 -27.86
N ASN A 249 -24.97 9.95 -26.58
CA ASN A 249 -24.51 10.91 -25.58
C ASN A 249 -23.01 10.83 -25.38
N THR A 250 -22.48 9.63 -25.12
CA THR A 250 -21.05 9.35 -24.99
C THR A 250 -20.29 9.79 -26.24
N THR A 251 -20.72 9.34 -27.42
CA THR A 251 -20.04 9.64 -28.70
C THR A 251 -20.04 11.14 -29.02
N VAL A 252 -21.13 11.87 -28.74
CA VAL A 252 -21.21 13.31 -29.00
C VAL A 252 -20.38 14.09 -28.00
N TRP A 253 -20.42 13.77 -26.71
CA TRP A 253 -19.58 14.44 -25.71
C TRP A 253 -18.08 14.22 -25.94
N GLU A 254 -17.68 13.03 -26.40
CA GLU A 254 -16.30 12.80 -26.84
C GLU A 254 -15.91 13.74 -27.99
N LYS A 255 -16.78 13.89 -29.00
CA LYS A 255 -16.57 14.82 -30.12
C LYS A 255 -16.56 16.28 -29.69
N ILE A 256 -17.42 16.67 -28.74
CA ILE A 256 -17.44 18.02 -28.15
C ILE A 256 -16.08 18.32 -27.51
N CYS A 257 -15.55 17.39 -26.71
CA CYS A 257 -14.26 17.56 -26.06
C CYS A 257 -13.10 17.67 -27.06
N ILE A 258 -13.11 16.85 -28.12
CA ILE A 258 -12.12 16.90 -29.20
C ILE A 258 -12.20 18.25 -29.93
N ALA A 259 -13.39 18.66 -30.35
CA ALA A 259 -13.59 19.93 -31.06
C ALA A 259 -13.21 21.14 -30.19
N ALA A 260 -13.59 21.15 -28.91
CA ALA A 260 -13.19 22.19 -27.96
C ALA A 260 -11.66 22.26 -27.82
N LYS A 261 -11.00 21.11 -27.70
CA LYS A 261 -9.55 21.03 -27.61
C LYS A 261 -8.85 21.54 -28.87
N ASP A 262 -9.35 21.18 -30.05
CA ASP A 262 -8.79 21.62 -31.33
C ASP A 262 -8.91 23.14 -31.48
N CYS A 263 -10.08 23.71 -31.14
CA CYS A 263 -10.29 25.16 -31.15
C CYS A 263 -9.30 25.94 -30.26
N ILE A 264 -8.98 25.41 -29.08
CA ILE A 264 -8.04 26.05 -28.15
C ILE A 264 -6.58 25.85 -28.60
N THR A 265 -6.24 24.64 -29.05
CA THR A 265 -4.87 24.28 -29.46
C THR A 265 -4.44 25.03 -30.71
N GLN A 266 -5.35 25.16 -31.68
CA GLN A 266 -5.13 25.91 -32.91
C GLN A 266 -5.31 27.42 -32.75
N ASN A 267 -5.59 27.89 -31.53
CA ASN A 267 -5.78 29.30 -31.20
C ASN A 267 -6.94 29.96 -31.98
N ILE A 268 -7.97 29.18 -32.36
CA ILE A 268 -9.20 29.67 -33.00
C ILE A 268 -10.02 30.50 -32.00
N ILE A 269 -9.99 30.10 -30.72
CA ILE A 269 -10.54 30.90 -29.62
C ILE A 269 -9.37 31.68 -29.01
N GLU A 270 -9.31 32.99 -29.29
CA GLU A 270 -8.19 33.82 -28.83
C GLU A 270 -8.36 34.31 -27.39
N TYR A 271 -9.60 34.62 -26.97
CA TYR A 271 -9.89 35.29 -25.71
C TYR A 271 -9.95 34.33 -24.51
N ASP A 272 -9.19 34.64 -23.45
CA ASP A 272 -9.08 33.80 -22.25
C ASP A 272 -10.41 33.61 -21.51
N ASP A 273 -11.28 34.63 -21.48
CA ASP A 273 -12.60 34.57 -20.84
C ASP A 273 -13.56 33.62 -21.59
N VAL A 274 -13.49 33.59 -22.92
CA VAL A 274 -14.27 32.66 -23.75
C VAL A 274 -13.78 31.22 -23.54
N ILE A 275 -12.46 31.00 -23.51
CA ILE A 275 -11.89 29.68 -23.20
C ILE A 275 -12.31 29.25 -21.80
N LEU A 276 -12.18 30.12 -20.80
CA LEU A 276 -12.55 29.82 -19.42
C LEU A 276 -14.03 29.44 -19.31
N THR A 277 -14.92 30.16 -20.01
CA THR A 277 -16.35 29.87 -20.03
C THR A 277 -16.62 28.47 -20.60
N LEU A 278 -16.00 28.12 -21.73
CA LEU A 278 -16.12 26.80 -22.34
C LEU A 278 -15.60 25.69 -21.41
N LEU A 279 -14.42 25.86 -20.82
CA LEU A 279 -13.84 24.85 -19.94
C LEU A 279 -14.65 24.70 -18.63
N THR A 280 -15.20 25.80 -18.12
CA THR A 280 -16.10 25.79 -16.95
C THR A 280 -17.38 25.02 -17.25
N PHE A 281 -17.96 25.26 -18.43
CA PHE A 281 -19.10 24.49 -18.90
C PHE A 281 -18.78 22.99 -18.97
N LEU A 282 -17.65 22.60 -19.57
CA LEU A 282 -17.24 21.18 -19.66
C LEU A 282 -17.02 20.55 -18.28
N VAL A 283 -16.33 21.23 -17.35
CA VAL A 283 -16.11 20.68 -16.01
C VAL A 283 -17.41 20.57 -15.20
N LYS A 284 -18.33 21.54 -15.33
CA LYS A 284 -19.65 21.43 -14.72
C LYS A 284 -20.38 20.18 -15.24
N LYS A 285 -20.38 19.98 -16.56
CA LYS A 285 -21.02 18.83 -17.22
C LYS A 285 -20.38 17.49 -16.86
N SER A 286 -19.07 17.47 -16.61
CA SER A 286 -18.35 16.28 -16.12
C SER A 286 -18.82 15.79 -14.74
N GLN A 287 -19.64 16.56 -14.02
CA GLN A 287 -20.18 16.18 -12.71
C GLN A 287 -21.66 15.79 -12.76
N GLU A 288 -22.28 15.81 -13.94
CA GLU A 288 -23.70 15.51 -14.16
C GLU A 288 -23.86 14.14 -14.84
N GLY A 289 -25.10 13.63 -14.88
CA GLY A 289 -25.40 12.30 -15.43
C GLY A 289 -24.97 11.14 -14.54
N ARG A 290 -25.00 9.92 -15.07
CA ARG A 290 -24.66 8.68 -14.35
C ARG A 290 -23.61 7.79 -15.04
N ASP A 291 -23.01 8.26 -16.13
CA ASP A 291 -21.90 7.57 -16.81
C ASP A 291 -20.56 8.08 -16.28
N ALA A 292 -19.97 7.32 -15.35
CA ALA A 292 -18.69 7.67 -14.73
C ALA A 292 -17.52 7.68 -15.72
N ASN A 293 -17.55 6.85 -16.77
CA ASN A 293 -16.48 6.82 -17.77
C ASN A 293 -16.52 8.08 -18.64
N LEU A 294 -17.72 8.52 -19.02
CA LEU A 294 -17.88 9.76 -19.78
C LEU A 294 -17.53 11.00 -18.96
N GLN A 295 -18.01 11.08 -17.71
CA GLN A 295 -17.63 12.14 -16.76
C GLN A 295 -16.10 12.30 -16.68
N LEU A 296 -15.40 11.17 -16.55
CA LEU A 296 -13.95 11.10 -16.51
C LEU A 296 -13.28 11.49 -17.82
N TYR A 297 -13.83 11.06 -18.96
CA TYR A 297 -13.32 11.46 -20.26
C TYR A 297 -13.34 12.99 -20.42
N ILE A 298 -14.43 13.64 -20.00
CA ILE A 298 -14.58 15.10 -20.07
C ILE A 298 -13.56 15.78 -19.16
N SER A 299 -13.45 15.38 -17.89
CA SER A 299 -12.51 15.99 -16.93
C SER A 299 -11.05 15.85 -17.39
N ARG A 300 -10.66 14.69 -17.93
CA ARG A 300 -9.33 14.46 -18.51
C ARG A 300 -9.07 15.27 -19.79
N SER A 301 -10.10 15.45 -20.62
CA SER A 301 -9.99 16.27 -21.82
C SER A 301 -9.63 17.71 -21.46
N VAL A 302 -10.31 18.28 -20.45
CA VAL A 302 -9.99 19.61 -19.91
C VAL A 302 -8.59 19.61 -19.28
N ALA A 303 -8.24 18.61 -18.47
CA ALA A 303 -6.90 18.50 -17.87
C ALA A 303 -5.78 18.49 -18.92
N SER A 304 -6.00 17.84 -20.08
CA SER A 304 -5.00 17.76 -21.16
C SER A 304 -4.67 19.13 -21.76
N LEU A 305 -5.55 20.11 -21.62
CA LEU A 305 -5.33 21.48 -22.08
C LEU A 305 -4.38 22.27 -21.17
N CYS A 306 -4.13 21.83 -19.93
CA CYS A 306 -3.12 22.46 -19.08
C CYS A 306 -1.74 22.51 -19.78
N GLY A 307 -1.38 21.46 -20.52
CA GLY A 307 -0.18 21.41 -21.35
C GLY A 307 -0.14 22.49 -22.42
N VAL A 308 -1.24 22.65 -23.15
CA VAL A 308 -1.40 23.65 -24.21
C VAL A 308 -1.30 25.06 -23.64
N LEU A 309 -2.02 25.34 -22.55
CA LEU A 309 -2.03 26.65 -21.89
C LEU A 309 -0.65 27.03 -21.32
N ALA A 310 0.07 26.06 -20.77
CA ALA A 310 1.45 26.26 -20.29
C ALA A 310 2.40 26.58 -21.45
N GLN A 311 2.31 25.86 -22.58
CA GLN A 311 3.12 26.11 -23.79
C GLN A 311 2.82 27.49 -24.40
N GLN A 312 1.54 27.88 -24.43
CA GLN A 312 1.09 29.20 -24.89
C GLN A 312 1.36 30.32 -23.86
N LYS A 313 1.94 30.01 -22.69
CA LYS A 313 2.24 30.96 -21.59
C LYS A 313 1.01 31.70 -21.06
N ARG A 314 -0.19 31.12 -21.17
CA ARG A 314 -1.46 31.66 -20.63
C ARG A 314 -1.61 31.32 -19.14
N PHE A 315 -0.67 31.79 -18.31
CA PHE A 315 -0.54 31.34 -16.91
C PHE A 315 -1.72 31.70 -16.00
N VAL A 316 -2.37 32.85 -16.22
CA VAL A 316 -3.56 33.26 -15.45
C VAL A 316 -4.71 32.28 -15.70
N LEU A 317 -4.99 32.00 -16.96
CA LEU A 317 -5.99 31.02 -17.38
C LEU A 317 -5.63 29.61 -16.89
N LEU A 318 -4.36 29.19 -17.04
CA LEU A 318 -3.88 27.90 -16.55
C LEU A 318 -4.14 27.73 -15.04
N LYS A 319 -3.88 28.76 -14.23
CA LYS A 319 -4.17 28.74 -12.79
C LYS A 319 -5.66 28.48 -12.54
N GLN A 320 -6.55 29.18 -13.24
CA GLN A 320 -8.00 29.02 -13.09
C GLN A 320 -8.46 27.62 -13.50
N VAL A 321 -7.93 27.09 -14.60
CA VAL A 321 -8.24 25.72 -15.06
C VAL A 321 -7.78 24.67 -14.03
N VAL A 322 -6.58 24.83 -13.47
CA VAL A 322 -6.06 23.94 -12.42
C VAL A 322 -6.94 23.97 -11.17
N GLN A 323 -7.38 25.17 -10.71
CA GLN A 323 -8.29 25.32 -9.56
C GLN A 323 -9.65 24.66 -9.77
N MET A 324 -10.08 24.53 -11.01
CA MET A 324 -11.37 23.94 -11.38
C MET A 324 -11.28 22.43 -11.55
N VAL A 325 -10.25 21.93 -12.23
CA VAL A 325 -10.16 20.51 -12.63
C VAL A 325 -9.61 19.62 -11.51
N VAL A 326 -8.59 20.09 -10.77
CA VAL A 326 -7.93 19.25 -9.75
C VAL A 326 -8.88 18.82 -8.63
N PRO A 327 -9.76 19.69 -8.08
CA PRO A 327 -10.73 19.26 -7.08
C PRO A 327 -11.71 18.19 -7.57
N VAL A 328 -12.08 18.22 -8.86
CA VAL A 328 -12.95 17.19 -9.45
C VAL A 328 -12.23 15.83 -9.49
N LEU A 329 -10.96 15.82 -9.90
CA LEU A 329 -10.13 14.61 -9.90
C LEU A 329 -9.91 14.07 -8.48
N ILE A 330 -9.70 14.94 -7.49
CA ILE A 330 -9.59 14.56 -6.07
C ILE A 330 -10.90 13.95 -5.57
N ALA A 331 -12.03 14.61 -5.83
CA ALA A 331 -13.35 14.12 -5.41
C ALA A 331 -13.67 12.75 -6.02
N GLU A 332 -13.20 12.47 -7.24
CA GLU A 332 -13.34 11.16 -7.87
C GLU A 332 -12.55 10.07 -7.13
N ILE A 333 -11.30 10.36 -6.74
CA ILE A 333 -10.48 9.47 -5.92
C ILE A 333 -11.19 9.16 -4.59
N GLU A 334 -11.78 10.18 -3.96
CA GLU A 334 -12.47 10.04 -2.67
C GLU A 334 -13.78 9.25 -2.74
N ARG A 335 -14.49 9.30 -3.87
CA ARG A 335 -15.75 8.55 -4.09
C ARG A 335 -15.54 7.06 -4.40
N GLY A 336 -14.29 6.59 -4.48
CA GLY A 336 -13.96 5.20 -4.83
C GLY A 336 -14.15 4.88 -6.32
N GLY A 337 -14.12 5.91 -7.18
CA GLY A 337 -14.16 5.78 -8.65
C GLY A 337 -12.80 5.42 -9.27
N ASN A 338 -12.68 5.49 -10.58
CA ASN A 338 -11.55 5.02 -11.42
C ASN A 338 -10.18 5.71 -11.10
N TYR A 339 -9.60 5.33 -9.96
CA TYR A 339 -8.48 5.98 -9.28
C TYR A 339 -7.21 6.10 -10.13
N ASN A 340 -6.84 5.05 -10.86
CA ASN A 340 -5.57 5.02 -11.61
C ASN A 340 -5.46 6.16 -12.62
N GLY A 341 -6.52 6.44 -13.36
CA GLY A 341 -6.42 7.47 -14.38
C GLY A 341 -6.72 8.87 -13.85
N ALA A 342 -7.39 9.04 -12.70
CA ALA A 342 -7.42 10.32 -11.98
C ALA A 342 -6.01 10.68 -11.46
N PHE A 343 -5.33 9.72 -10.81
CA PHE A 343 -3.93 9.84 -10.40
C PHE A 343 -2.99 10.16 -11.57
N ALA A 344 -3.09 9.40 -12.68
CA ALA A 344 -2.28 9.66 -13.87
C ALA A 344 -2.51 11.07 -14.44
N THR A 345 -3.74 11.57 -14.36
CA THR A 345 -4.09 12.91 -14.85
C THR A 345 -3.53 13.99 -13.92
N ILE A 346 -3.63 13.82 -12.60
CA ILE A 346 -2.97 14.68 -11.61
C ILE A 346 -1.46 14.71 -11.84
N PHE A 347 -0.82 13.55 -12.05
CA PHE A 347 0.60 13.46 -12.36
C PHE A 347 0.94 14.25 -13.63
N ASN A 348 0.19 14.07 -14.72
CA ASN A 348 0.42 14.78 -15.97
C ASN A 348 0.28 16.30 -15.82
N ILE A 349 -0.75 16.77 -15.09
CA ILE A 349 -0.89 18.19 -14.74
C ILE A 349 0.35 18.66 -13.98
N GLY A 350 0.72 17.96 -12.90
CA GLY A 350 1.87 18.34 -12.08
C GLY A 350 3.17 18.37 -12.87
N LYS A 351 3.42 17.38 -13.72
CA LYS A 351 4.57 17.34 -14.63
C LYS A 351 4.63 18.57 -15.53
N THR A 352 3.52 18.91 -16.18
CA THR A 352 3.42 20.13 -17.01
C THR A 352 3.71 21.40 -16.19
N LEU A 353 3.14 21.52 -15.00
CA LEU A 353 3.31 22.71 -14.17
C LEU A 353 4.75 22.86 -13.69
N ILE A 354 5.40 21.78 -13.27
CA ILE A 354 6.81 21.79 -12.85
C ILE A 354 7.71 22.20 -14.02
N GLN A 355 7.46 21.65 -15.22
CA GLN A 355 8.20 22.01 -16.44
C GLN A 355 8.01 23.47 -16.86
N SER A 356 6.89 24.09 -16.48
CA SER A 356 6.62 25.51 -16.77
C SER A 356 7.39 26.48 -15.86
N ASP A 357 8.00 25.99 -14.78
CA ASP A 357 8.73 26.75 -13.76
C ASP A 357 7.93 27.91 -13.12
N ASN A 358 6.60 27.85 -13.17
CA ASN A 358 5.72 28.86 -12.58
C ASN A 358 5.42 28.55 -11.11
N ARG A 359 6.27 29.07 -10.20
CA ARG A 359 6.20 28.78 -8.77
C ARG A 359 4.80 28.97 -8.14
N PRO A 360 4.07 30.09 -8.37
CA PRO A 360 2.73 30.26 -7.81
C PRO A 360 1.70 29.17 -8.18
N ILE A 361 1.75 28.64 -9.41
CA ILE A 361 0.81 27.59 -9.85
C ILE A 361 1.25 26.22 -9.31
N ILE A 362 2.55 25.97 -9.21
CA ILE A 362 3.10 24.77 -8.58
C ILE A 362 2.71 24.72 -7.10
N ASP A 363 2.88 25.82 -6.36
CA ASP A 363 2.48 25.93 -4.95
C ASP A 363 0.98 25.71 -4.77
N LEU A 364 0.15 26.26 -5.65
CA LEU A 364 -1.28 26.00 -5.66
C LEU A 364 -1.61 24.51 -5.84
N LEU A 365 -0.94 23.81 -6.76
CA LEU A 365 -1.14 22.37 -6.93
C LEU A 365 -0.75 21.60 -5.67
N VAL A 366 0.44 21.88 -5.13
CA VAL A 366 0.92 21.25 -3.89
C VAL A 366 -0.08 21.46 -2.76
N ASP A 367 -0.62 22.66 -2.62
CA ASP A 367 -1.61 22.98 -1.60
C ASP A 367 -2.89 22.17 -1.78
N MET A 368 -3.41 22.05 -3.00
CA MET A 368 -4.58 21.20 -3.26
C MET A 368 -4.30 19.72 -2.91
N LEU A 369 -3.14 19.18 -3.29
CA LEU A 369 -2.78 17.78 -3.01
C LEU A 369 -2.58 17.52 -1.51
N VAL A 370 -1.97 18.45 -0.78
CA VAL A 370 -1.76 18.32 0.66
C VAL A 370 -3.08 18.31 1.44
N HIS A 371 -4.10 19.05 0.97
CA HIS A 371 -5.42 19.07 1.59
C HIS A 371 -6.31 17.90 1.17
N ALA A 372 -6.00 17.25 0.04
CA ALA A 372 -6.72 16.07 -0.42
C ALA A 372 -6.65 14.93 0.60
N LYS A 373 -7.71 14.13 0.70
CA LYS A 373 -7.70 12.94 1.57
C LYS A 373 -6.71 11.90 1.04
N PHE A 374 -5.72 11.54 1.86
CA PHE A 374 -4.77 10.49 1.51
C PHE A 374 -5.43 9.11 1.54
N CYS A 375 -5.14 8.26 0.55
CA CYS A 375 -5.66 6.89 0.50
C CYS A 375 -4.83 5.96 1.42
N PHE A 376 -5.38 5.56 2.56
CA PHE A 376 -4.75 4.62 3.49
C PHE A 376 -5.01 3.16 3.12
N PRO A 377 -4.21 2.19 3.64
CA PRO A 377 -4.39 0.77 3.31
C PRO A 377 -5.79 0.23 3.59
N GLN A 378 -6.45 0.64 4.68
CA GLN A 378 -7.83 0.23 5.04
C GLN A 378 -8.07 -1.29 4.89
N PHE A 379 -7.38 -2.08 5.70
CA PHE A 379 -7.48 -3.54 5.64
C PHE A 379 -8.88 -4.03 6.02
N THR A 380 -9.51 -4.82 5.13
CA THR A 380 -10.85 -5.37 5.36
C THR A 380 -10.85 -6.86 5.70
N GLY A 381 -9.73 -7.55 5.48
CA GLY A 381 -9.56 -8.97 5.84
C GLY A 381 -8.60 -9.70 4.89
N ILE A 382 -8.71 -11.02 4.89
CA ILE A 382 -8.01 -11.92 3.96
C ILE A 382 -9.04 -12.58 3.06
N ALA A 383 -8.82 -12.56 1.75
CA ALA A 383 -9.71 -13.19 0.78
C ALA A 383 -9.54 -14.73 0.74
N GLN A 384 -10.44 -15.44 0.07
CA GLN A 384 -10.40 -16.90 -0.07
C GLN A 384 -9.13 -17.40 -0.77
N ASP A 385 -8.54 -16.57 -1.63
CA ASP A 385 -7.26 -16.82 -2.30
C ASP A 385 -6.04 -16.48 -1.44
N TRP A 386 -6.27 -16.12 -0.18
CA TRP A 386 -5.29 -15.74 0.86
C TRP A 386 -4.57 -14.42 0.60
N SER A 387 -5.05 -13.62 -0.37
CA SER A 387 -4.58 -12.25 -0.57
C SER A 387 -5.09 -11.31 0.52
N VAL A 388 -4.28 -10.31 0.87
CA VAL A 388 -4.69 -9.26 1.79
C VAL A 388 -5.64 -8.31 1.06
N MET A 389 -6.86 -8.16 1.59
CA MET A 389 -7.81 -7.18 1.06
C MET A 389 -7.45 -5.79 1.58
N VAL A 390 -7.02 -4.94 0.66
CA VAL A 390 -6.47 -3.61 0.92
C VAL A 390 -7.02 -2.60 -0.11
N ASN A 391 -7.08 -1.33 0.25
CA ASN A 391 -7.43 -0.23 -0.64
C ASN A 391 -6.44 -0.14 -1.82
N ALA A 392 -6.94 -0.44 -3.02
CA ALA A 392 -6.15 -0.43 -4.25
C ALA A 392 -5.55 0.96 -4.57
N SER A 393 -6.17 2.04 -4.10
CA SER A 393 -5.68 3.41 -4.32
C SER A 393 -4.47 3.78 -3.46
N HIS A 394 -4.15 3.01 -2.41
CA HIS A 394 -3.07 3.34 -1.48
C HIS A 394 -1.71 3.45 -2.20
N LEU A 395 -1.33 2.40 -2.93
CA LEU A 395 -0.06 2.37 -3.66
C LEU A 395 -0.02 3.39 -4.81
N ALA A 396 -1.13 3.54 -5.54
CA ALA A 396 -1.22 4.52 -6.63
C ALA A 396 -1.04 5.95 -6.11
N ASN A 397 -1.62 6.28 -4.96
CA ASN A 397 -1.46 7.58 -4.32
C ASN A 397 -0.01 7.85 -3.90
N ILE A 398 0.65 6.87 -3.24
CA ILE A 398 2.06 6.96 -2.88
C ILE A 398 2.92 7.22 -4.11
N ARG A 399 2.78 6.38 -5.16
CA ARG A 399 3.56 6.50 -6.39
C ARG A 399 3.36 7.85 -7.07
N THR A 400 2.12 8.30 -7.19
CA THR A 400 1.81 9.59 -7.81
C THR A 400 2.50 10.75 -7.09
N TRP A 401 2.42 10.78 -5.76
CA TRP A 401 3.07 11.84 -4.99
C TRP A 401 4.59 11.72 -5.05
N LEU A 402 5.13 10.50 -5.01
CA LEU A 402 6.57 10.24 -5.11
C LEU A 402 7.14 10.66 -6.46
N GLU A 403 6.45 10.36 -7.56
CA GLU A 403 6.86 10.75 -8.91
C GLU A 403 6.79 12.27 -9.10
N LEU A 404 5.83 12.97 -8.49
CA LEU A 404 5.82 14.43 -8.47
C LEU A 404 7.02 14.99 -7.69
N ILE A 405 7.37 14.38 -6.55
CA ILE A 405 8.55 14.75 -5.75
C ILE A 405 9.84 14.51 -6.55
N GLU A 406 9.94 13.38 -7.25
CA GLU A 406 11.08 13.02 -8.10
C GLU A 406 11.37 14.10 -9.17
N LEU A 407 10.32 14.67 -9.78
CA LEU A 407 10.49 15.69 -10.83
C LEU A 407 11.21 16.95 -10.34
N ASN A 408 10.90 17.40 -9.12
CA ASN A 408 11.61 18.52 -8.50
C ASN A 408 11.47 18.47 -6.95
N PRO A 409 12.41 17.82 -6.25
CA PRO A 409 12.35 17.66 -4.79
C PRO A 409 12.31 18.98 -4.03
N VAL A 410 13.01 20.00 -4.54
CA VAL A 410 13.07 21.34 -3.94
C VAL A 410 11.70 22.01 -3.98
N TYR A 411 10.97 21.84 -5.09
CA TYR A 411 9.64 22.42 -5.22
C TYR A 411 8.58 21.68 -4.42
N MET A 412 8.79 20.38 -4.20
CA MET A 412 7.84 19.47 -3.58
C MET A 412 8.08 19.22 -2.08
N LYS A 413 8.87 20.06 -1.39
CA LYS A 413 9.16 19.92 0.06
C LYS A 413 7.90 19.69 0.89
N ARG A 414 6.86 20.50 0.67
CA ARG A 414 5.60 20.40 1.44
C ARG A 414 4.82 19.12 1.11
N LEU A 415 4.86 18.65 -0.14
CA LEU A 415 4.25 17.38 -0.55
C LEU A 415 5.00 16.18 0.06
N ALA A 416 6.34 16.20 0.06
CA ALA A 416 7.17 15.18 0.70
C ALA A 416 6.93 15.13 2.22
N ALA A 417 6.88 16.28 2.90
CA ALA A 417 6.55 16.36 4.32
C ALA A 417 5.14 15.83 4.61
N SER A 418 4.16 16.12 3.74
CA SER A 418 2.80 15.58 3.84
C SER A 418 2.76 14.06 3.63
N LEU A 419 3.51 13.53 2.67
CA LEU A 419 3.60 12.09 2.42
C LEU A 419 4.18 11.37 3.65
N ILE A 420 5.28 11.90 4.20
CA ILE A 420 5.90 11.43 5.45
C ILE A 420 4.89 11.43 6.61
N ALA A 421 4.13 12.52 6.78
CA ALA A 421 3.14 12.63 7.86
C ALA A 421 2.02 11.61 7.71
N ASN A 422 1.43 11.50 6.52
CA ASN A 422 0.35 10.54 6.25
C ASN A 422 0.81 9.09 6.47
N LEU A 423 1.95 8.69 5.90
CA LEU A 423 2.43 7.31 5.99
C LEU A 423 2.80 6.88 7.41
N THR A 424 3.30 7.79 8.24
CA THR A 424 3.65 7.44 9.62
C THR A 424 2.49 7.54 10.59
N LEU A 425 1.51 8.40 10.34
CA LEU A 425 0.32 8.47 11.20
C LEU A 425 -0.75 7.44 10.83
N GLY A 426 -0.94 7.16 9.55
CA GLY A 426 -1.98 6.24 9.04
C GLY A 426 -1.46 4.91 8.49
N GLY A 427 -0.14 4.71 8.46
CA GLY A 427 0.51 3.47 8.05
C GLY A 427 0.78 3.35 6.55
N VAL A 428 1.66 2.40 6.23
CA VAL A 428 2.10 2.06 4.87
C VAL A 428 1.97 0.57 4.64
N PHE A 429 1.47 0.17 3.47
CA PHE A 429 1.42 -1.22 3.06
C PHE A 429 2.02 -1.37 1.66
N LEU A 430 3.12 -2.11 1.59
CA LEU A 430 3.82 -2.47 0.37
C LEU A 430 4.09 -3.98 0.38
N LYS A 431 3.84 -4.63 -0.74
CA LYS A 431 4.18 -6.03 -0.97
C LYS A 431 5.53 -6.14 -1.65
N ASP A 432 6.20 -7.27 -1.49
CA ASP A 432 7.42 -7.58 -2.23
C ASP A 432 7.22 -7.52 -3.76
N THR A 433 6.06 -7.98 -4.22
CA THR A 433 5.69 -7.99 -5.64
C THR A 433 5.43 -6.60 -6.22
N ASP A 434 5.32 -5.56 -5.39
CA ASP A 434 5.16 -4.18 -5.88
C ASP A 434 6.48 -3.65 -6.45
N VAL A 435 7.62 -4.25 -6.09
CA VAL A 435 8.99 -3.88 -6.51
C VAL A 435 9.27 -2.39 -6.28
N PHE A 436 8.91 -1.91 -5.08
CA PHE A 436 9.01 -0.50 -4.70
C PHE A 436 10.46 0.02 -4.63
N GLN A 437 11.45 -0.87 -4.65
CA GLN A 437 12.88 -0.53 -4.75
C GLN A 437 13.18 0.29 -6.02
N ARG A 438 12.47 0.00 -7.12
CA ARG A 438 12.59 0.78 -8.38
C ARG A 438 12.12 2.22 -8.18
N ASP A 439 11.04 2.42 -7.43
CA ASP A 439 10.48 3.73 -7.12
C ASP A 439 11.46 4.56 -6.26
N ILE A 440 12.09 3.94 -5.26
CA ILE A 440 13.13 4.60 -4.44
C ILE A 440 14.38 4.91 -5.28
N SER A 441 14.82 3.98 -6.13
CA SER A 441 16.00 4.21 -6.99
C SER A 441 15.80 5.39 -7.95
N ARG A 442 14.59 5.53 -8.52
CA ARG A 442 14.21 6.70 -9.34
C ARG A 442 14.29 7.99 -8.53
N LEU A 443 13.71 8.01 -7.32
CA LEU A 443 13.81 9.16 -6.41
C LEU A 443 15.28 9.54 -6.13
N LEU A 444 16.16 8.57 -5.87
CA LEU A 444 17.58 8.80 -5.59
C LEU A 444 18.40 9.24 -6.83
N ASN A 445 17.80 9.19 -8.02
CA ASN A 445 18.39 9.76 -9.23
C ASN A 445 17.92 11.19 -9.53
N SER A 446 17.02 11.74 -8.72
CA SER A 446 16.62 13.17 -8.79
C SER A 446 17.65 14.11 -8.17
N ASN A 447 17.52 15.42 -8.37
CA ASN A 447 18.35 16.43 -7.72
C ASN A 447 17.77 16.84 -6.36
N TYR A 448 18.14 16.11 -5.30
CA TYR A 448 17.63 16.33 -3.94
C TYR A 448 18.65 16.93 -2.96
N LYS A 449 19.79 17.47 -3.45
CA LYS A 449 20.88 17.99 -2.61
C LYS A 449 20.42 18.98 -1.54
N ASP A 450 19.58 19.94 -1.92
CA ASP A 450 19.10 21.01 -1.01
C ASP A 450 17.98 20.56 -0.06
N VAL A 451 17.52 19.32 -0.22
CA VAL A 451 16.46 18.69 0.59
C VAL A 451 16.86 17.28 1.02
N PHE A 452 18.16 17.03 1.16
CA PHE A 452 18.71 15.72 1.48
C PHE A 452 18.03 15.10 2.70
N TYR A 453 17.98 15.85 3.82
CA TYR A 453 17.36 15.36 5.06
C TYR A 453 15.92 14.87 4.84
N LEU A 454 15.16 15.57 3.99
CA LEU A 454 13.73 15.30 3.76
C LEU A 454 13.53 14.07 2.88
N ILE A 455 14.33 13.92 1.82
CA ILE A 455 14.27 12.74 0.94
C ILE A 455 14.77 11.49 1.65
N ILE A 456 15.83 11.59 2.44
CA ILE A 456 16.30 10.48 3.27
C ILE A 456 15.25 10.11 4.33
N SER A 457 14.61 11.11 4.97
CA SER A 457 13.50 10.87 5.91
C SER A 457 12.31 10.20 5.23
N LEU A 458 11.95 10.60 4.00
CA LEU A 458 10.89 9.98 3.23
C LEU A 458 11.22 8.52 2.90
N ALA A 459 12.43 8.27 2.41
CA ALA A 459 12.89 6.93 2.08
C ALA A 459 12.83 6.00 3.31
N ALA A 460 13.22 6.48 4.49
CA ALA A 460 13.20 5.73 5.74
C ALA A 460 11.80 5.28 6.20
N VAL A 461 10.72 5.88 5.69
CA VAL A 461 9.34 5.47 6.02
C VAL A 461 8.95 4.17 5.31
N PHE A 462 9.60 3.81 4.20
CA PHE A 462 9.20 2.67 3.38
C PHE A 462 9.86 1.35 3.84
N PRO A 463 9.08 0.29 4.11
CA PRO A 463 9.61 -1.04 4.41
C PRO A 463 10.03 -1.78 3.13
N ALA A 464 10.98 -1.21 2.38
CA ALA A 464 11.36 -1.69 1.05
C ALA A 464 12.85 -2.06 0.89
N PHE A 465 13.67 -1.93 1.95
CA PHE A 465 15.14 -2.11 1.90
C PHE A 465 15.62 -3.57 1.94
N TYR A 466 14.95 -4.43 1.17
CA TYR A 466 15.34 -5.82 0.92
C TYR A 466 15.70 -6.03 -0.55
N HIS A 467 16.65 -6.93 -0.78
CA HIS A 467 17.14 -7.29 -2.11
C HIS A 467 16.29 -8.36 -2.77
N ASP A 468 15.96 -9.39 -2.00
CA ASP A 468 15.28 -10.57 -2.51
C ASP A 468 13.76 -10.42 -2.44
N ILE A 469 13.09 -10.68 -3.56
CA ILE A 469 11.64 -10.66 -3.69
C ILE A 469 11.06 -11.98 -3.16
N GLY A 470 10.16 -11.90 -2.18
CA GLY A 470 9.52 -13.05 -1.56
C GLY A 470 10.42 -13.81 -0.59
N ALA A 471 10.03 -15.05 -0.26
CA ALA A 471 10.84 -15.95 0.56
C ALA A 471 11.90 -16.68 -0.30
N THR A 472 13.14 -16.22 -0.24
CA THR A 472 14.32 -16.85 -0.85
C THR A 472 15.27 -17.40 0.22
N GLY A 473 16.21 -18.25 -0.20
CA GLY A 473 17.31 -18.74 0.63
C GLY A 473 16.85 -19.32 1.97
N ASN A 474 17.45 -18.81 3.05
CA ASN A 474 17.20 -19.29 4.41
C ASN A 474 15.75 -19.07 4.87
N ILE A 475 15.09 -17.97 4.48
CA ILE A 475 13.68 -17.72 4.88
C ILE A 475 12.80 -18.87 4.40
N ARG A 476 13.00 -19.29 3.15
CA ARG A 476 12.28 -20.42 2.57
C ARG A 476 12.61 -21.73 3.28
N ALA A 477 13.89 -22.02 3.49
CA ALA A 477 14.33 -23.25 4.14
C ALA A 477 13.78 -23.39 5.57
N PHE A 478 13.83 -22.32 6.37
CA PHE A 478 13.31 -22.33 7.74
C PHE A 478 11.78 -22.40 7.77
N THR A 479 11.07 -21.66 6.92
CA THR A 479 9.60 -21.75 6.88
C THR A 479 9.10 -23.13 6.43
N GLU A 480 9.79 -23.80 5.51
CA GLU A 480 9.50 -25.19 5.12
C GLU A 480 9.79 -26.20 6.25
N ARG A 481 10.75 -25.90 7.13
CA ARG A 481 10.99 -26.69 8.35
C ARG A 481 9.95 -26.47 9.43
N VAL A 482 9.34 -25.28 9.49
CA VAL A 482 8.26 -24.97 10.44
C VAL A 482 6.93 -25.59 9.99
N ASP A 483 6.63 -25.56 8.69
CA ASP A 483 5.43 -26.17 8.09
C ASP A 483 5.77 -27.45 7.30
N THR A 484 5.74 -28.58 8.00
CA THR A 484 6.17 -29.87 7.46
C THR A 484 5.14 -30.60 6.59
N ASN A 485 3.84 -30.26 6.63
CA ASN A 485 2.79 -31.11 6.05
C ASN A 485 1.74 -30.39 5.17
N HIS A 486 1.77 -29.05 5.07
CA HIS A 486 1.07 -28.25 4.05
C HIS A 486 -0.47 -28.35 4.02
N GLN A 487 -1.15 -28.39 5.17
CA GLN A 487 -2.62 -28.45 5.21
C GLN A 487 -3.28 -27.07 5.10
N MET A 488 -4.34 -26.95 4.30
CA MET A 488 -4.94 -25.64 3.95
C MET A 488 -5.62 -24.92 5.13
N ASN A 489 -6.15 -25.62 6.13
CA ASN A 489 -6.85 -24.98 7.27
C ASN A 489 -5.94 -24.74 8.49
N ASP A 490 -4.63 -24.78 8.30
CA ASP A 490 -3.64 -24.72 9.37
C ASP A 490 -3.01 -23.32 9.50
N LEU A 491 -2.85 -22.84 10.74
CA LEU A 491 -2.29 -21.51 11.02
C LEU A 491 -0.84 -21.39 10.57
N ILE A 492 -0.03 -22.43 10.81
CA ILE A 492 1.40 -22.43 10.44
C ILE A 492 1.56 -22.51 8.93
N HIS A 493 0.74 -23.32 8.26
CA HIS A 493 0.68 -23.34 6.80
C HIS A 493 0.30 -21.97 6.21
N PHE A 494 -0.71 -21.31 6.79
CA PHE A 494 -1.10 -19.96 6.38
C PHE A 494 0.06 -18.97 6.55
N VAL A 495 0.72 -18.94 7.72
CA VAL A 495 1.89 -18.08 7.96
C VAL A 495 2.97 -18.31 6.92
N ARG A 496 3.30 -19.57 6.60
CA ARG A 496 4.28 -19.86 5.54
C ARG A 496 3.84 -19.33 4.19
N LYS A 497 2.58 -19.49 3.80
CA LYS A 497 2.07 -18.98 2.53
C LYS A 497 2.10 -17.45 2.47
N GLN A 498 1.75 -16.77 3.57
CA GLN A 498 1.90 -15.32 3.67
C GLN A 498 3.36 -14.90 3.48
N VAL A 499 4.30 -15.61 4.11
CA VAL A 499 5.74 -15.37 3.93
C VAL A 499 6.21 -15.62 2.49
N HIS A 500 5.59 -16.53 1.74
CA HIS A 500 6.05 -16.94 0.40
C HIS A 500 5.41 -16.19 -0.76
N VAL A 501 4.14 -15.78 -0.62
CA VAL A 501 3.30 -15.33 -1.74
C VAL A 501 2.96 -13.83 -1.64
N GLU A 502 2.69 -13.34 -0.43
CA GLU A 502 2.15 -11.99 -0.16
C GLU A 502 3.10 -11.18 0.74
N SER A 503 4.36 -11.61 0.83
CA SER A 503 5.39 -11.12 1.74
C SER A 503 5.36 -9.59 1.89
N SER A 504 5.20 -9.12 3.13
CA SER A 504 5.13 -7.69 3.47
C SER A 504 5.52 -7.45 4.92
N SER A 505 5.70 -6.19 5.31
CA SER A 505 5.94 -5.80 6.71
C SER A 505 4.82 -6.26 7.66
N ARG A 506 3.59 -6.45 7.17
CA ARG A 506 2.46 -6.99 7.95
C ARG A 506 2.73 -8.42 8.43
N THR A 507 3.56 -9.19 7.74
CA THR A 507 3.93 -10.55 8.13
C THR A 507 4.66 -10.57 9.48
N VAL A 508 5.45 -9.53 9.80
CA VAL A 508 6.07 -9.38 11.13
C VAL A 508 4.98 -9.29 12.21
N VAL A 509 3.96 -8.47 11.98
CA VAL A 509 2.83 -8.29 12.91
C VAL A 509 2.02 -9.58 13.01
N LEU A 510 1.81 -10.31 11.91
CA LEU A 510 1.15 -11.61 11.93
C LEU A 510 1.91 -12.61 12.83
N LEU A 511 3.24 -12.72 12.71
CA LEU A 511 4.05 -13.61 13.55
C LEU A 511 3.94 -13.24 15.04
N GLN A 512 3.98 -11.94 15.37
CA GLN A 512 3.79 -11.47 16.74
C GLN A 512 2.39 -11.80 17.27
N ARG A 513 1.35 -11.64 16.45
CA ARG A 513 -0.04 -11.98 16.82
C ARG A 513 -0.26 -13.48 16.98
N VAL A 514 0.44 -14.31 16.22
CA VAL A 514 0.47 -15.76 16.41
C VAL A 514 1.11 -16.12 17.76
N MET A 515 2.22 -15.48 18.12
CA MET A 515 2.82 -15.67 19.45
C MET A 515 1.92 -15.16 20.58
N ASP A 516 1.24 -14.01 20.41
CA ASP A 516 0.22 -13.54 21.37
C ASP A 516 -0.89 -14.58 21.53
N PHE A 517 -1.40 -15.14 20.42
CA PHE A 517 -2.41 -16.19 20.44
C PHE A 517 -1.93 -17.46 21.16
N TRP A 518 -0.70 -17.90 20.94
CA TRP A 518 -0.14 -19.04 21.70
C TRP A 518 -0.01 -18.75 23.20
N LEU A 519 0.22 -17.50 23.57
CA LEU A 519 0.39 -17.07 24.94
C LEU A 519 -0.95 -16.90 25.68
N THR A 520 -2.02 -16.48 25.00
CA THR A 520 -3.33 -16.16 25.62
C THR A 520 -4.45 -17.15 25.31
N GLY A 521 -4.39 -17.84 24.17
CA GLY A 521 -5.50 -18.62 23.62
C GLY A 521 -6.62 -17.77 23.01
N ASP A 522 -6.49 -16.44 22.99
CA ASP A 522 -7.53 -15.54 22.48
C ASP A 522 -7.49 -15.47 20.95
N LYS A 523 -8.44 -16.14 20.29
CA LYS A 523 -8.56 -16.15 18.83
C LYS A 523 -8.94 -14.79 18.22
N GLU A 524 -9.57 -13.89 18.97
CA GLU A 524 -9.99 -12.58 18.42
C GLU A 524 -8.78 -11.73 17.98
N LEU A 525 -7.59 -12.00 18.53
CA LEU A 525 -6.32 -11.38 18.13
C LEU A 525 -5.92 -11.64 16.67
N LEU A 526 -6.42 -12.72 16.07
CA LEU A 526 -6.15 -13.10 14.68
C LEU A 526 -7.34 -12.81 13.74
N LYS A 527 -8.42 -12.22 14.24
CA LYS A 527 -9.61 -11.90 13.44
C LYS A 527 -9.29 -10.90 12.34
N GLY A 528 -9.64 -11.25 11.10
CA GLY A 528 -9.30 -10.45 9.92
C GLY A 528 -7.82 -10.45 9.54
N MET A 529 -6.97 -11.20 10.26
CA MET A 529 -5.57 -11.44 9.90
C MET A 529 -5.34 -12.83 9.28
N VAL A 530 -6.30 -13.74 9.41
CA VAL A 530 -6.31 -15.06 8.80
C VAL A 530 -7.64 -15.30 8.05
N PRO A 531 -7.69 -16.21 7.06
CA PRO A 531 -8.93 -16.61 6.38
C PRO A 531 -9.94 -17.21 7.36
N VAL A 532 -11.22 -17.19 6.98
CA VAL A 532 -12.31 -17.71 7.82
C VAL A 532 -12.11 -19.19 8.15
N GLU A 533 -11.60 -19.99 7.21
CA GLU A 533 -11.35 -21.41 7.41
C GLU A 533 -10.28 -21.67 8.49
N VAL A 534 -9.21 -20.86 8.49
CA VAL A 534 -8.15 -20.93 9.49
C VAL A 534 -8.66 -20.40 10.84
N TYR A 535 -9.41 -19.30 10.84
CA TYR A 535 -9.99 -18.70 12.05
C TYR A 535 -10.86 -19.69 12.82
N ASN A 536 -11.73 -20.41 12.11
CA ASN A 536 -12.63 -21.40 12.71
C ASN A 536 -11.88 -22.60 13.30
N ASN A 537 -10.66 -22.88 12.85
CA ASN A 537 -9.83 -23.98 13.32
C ASN A 537 -8.87 -23.59 14.47
N LEU A 538 -8.84 -22.31 14.88
CA LEU A 538 -7.90 -21.83 15.91
C LEU A 538 -8.10 -22.52 17.26
N ASP A 539 -9.34 -22.78 17.68
CA ASP A 539 -9.62 -23.45 18.96
C ASP A 539 -9.04 -24.88 18.98
N ARG A 540 -9.19 -25.63 17.87
CA ARG A 540 -8.57 -26.95 17.71
C ARG A 540 -7.06 -26.85 17.68
N ALA A 541 -6.49 -25.88 16.97
CA ALA A 541 -5.04 -25.65 16.94
C ALA A 541 -4.46 -25.33 18.33
N PHE A 542 -5.15 -24.50 19.12
CA PHE A 542 -4.71 -24.15 20.48
C PHE A 542 -4.74 -25.36 21.42
N ARG A 543 -5.79 -26.18 21.33
CA ARG A 543 -5.89 -27.44 22.07
C ARG A 543 -4.73 -28.38 21.73
N LEU A 544 -4.46 -28.58 20.43
CA LEU A 544 -3.39 -29.47 19.95
C LEU A 544 -2.01 -29.09 20.48
N ILE A 545 -1.69 -27.78 20.52
CA ILE A 545 -0.40 -27.27 21.04
C ILE A 545 -0.23 -27.55 22.55
N ASN A 546 -1.34 -27.74 23.27
CA ASN A 546 -1.41 -27.93 24.72
C ASN A 546 -1.91 -29.33 25.12
N LEU A 547 -1.89 -30.30 24.20
CA LEU A 547 -2.49 -31.63 24.40
C LEU A 547 -1.86 -32.38 25.59
N ASP A 548 -0.60 -32.10 25.91
CA ASP A 548 0.11 -32.66 27.06
C ASP A 548 -0.47 -32.22 28.41
N ASN A 549 -1.35 -31.22 28.46
CA ASN A 549 -2.06 -30.86 29.69
C ASN A 549 -3.36 -31.67 29.89
N GLU A 550 -3.80 -32.45 28.89
CA GLU A 550 -5.02 -33.25 28.98
C GLU A 550 -4.77 -34.58 29.71
N SER A 551 -5.63 -34.89 30.69
CA SER A 551 -5.52 -36.09 31.52
C SER A 551 -5.56 -37.39 30.70
N VAL A 552 -6.45 -37.46 29.70
CA VAL A 552 -6.60 -38.63 28.83
C VAL A 552 -5.35 -38.84 27.97
N ALA A 553 -4.82 -37.77 27.36
CA ALA A 553 -3.61 -37.84 26.56
C ALA A 553 -2.39 -38.23 27.41
N GLN A 554 -2.25 -37.67 28.62
CA GLN A 554 -1.20 -38.05 29.59
C GLN A 554 -1.30 -39.51 30.02
N ARG A 555 -2.53 -40.02 30.19
CA ARG A 555 -2.77 -41.43 30.49
C ARG A 555 -2.36 -42.33 29.34
N ILE A 556 -2.73 -41.99 28.10
CA ILE A 556 -2.30 -42.72 26.90
C ILE A 556 -0.77 -42.76 26.80
N TYR A 557 -0.11 -41.61 26.98
CA TYR A 557 1.35 -41.53 27.03
C TYR A 557 1.94 -42.44 28.12
N THR A 558 1.42 -42.37 29.35
CA THR A 558 1.94 -43.14 30.48
C THR A 558 1.77 -44.65 30.27
N GLU A 559 0.60 -45.10 29.81
CA GLU A 559 0.30 -46.52 29.59
C GLU A 559 1.11 -47.07 28.41
N THR A 560 1.20 -46.35 27.28
CA THR A 560 1.92 -46.80 26.08
C THR A 560 3.45 -46.75 26.24
N ARG A 561 4.00 -45.86 27.08
CA ARG A 561 5.44 -45.74 27.30
C ARG A 561 6.10 -47.01 27.83
N HIS A 562 5.37 -47.86 28.56
CA HIS A 562 5.90 -49.14 29.07
C HIS A 562 6.34 -50.12 27.96
N TYR A 563 5.79 -49.97 26.75
CA TYR A 563 6.14 -50.79 25.59
C TYR A 563 7.44 -50.34 24.90
N PHE A 564 8.04 -49.22 25.32
CA PHE A 564 9.26 -48.64 24.76
C PHE A 564 10.32 -48.37 25.84
N PRO A 565 10.99 -49.41 26.38
CA PRO A 565 11.98 -49.28 27.45
C PRO A 565 13.10 -48.27 27.15
N GLU A 566 13.47 -48.14 25.87
CA GLU A 566 14.50 -47.21 25.39
C GLU A 566 14.08 -45.73 25.44
N LEU A 567 12.79 -45.44 25.60
CA LEU A 567 12.20 -44.09 25.64
C LEU A 567 11.53 -43.74 26.97
N VAL A 568 11.75 -44.53 28.03
CA VAL A 568 11.06 -44.37 29.33
C VAL A 568 11.32 -43.01 29.98
N HIS A 569 12.49 -42.41 29.74
CA HIS A 569 12.88 -41.11 30.28
C HIS A 569 12.53 -39.92 29.38
N GLU A 570 11.96 -40.18 28.19
CA GLU A 570 11.58 -39.12 27.27
C GLU A 570 10.34 -38.37 27.79
N LYS A 571 10.29 -37.07 27.50
CA LYS A 571 9.14 -36.21 27.82
C LYS A 571 7.98 -36.52 26.86
N PHE A 572 6.77 -36.05 27.18
CA PHE A 572 5.54 -36.35 26.41
C PHE A 572 5.73 -36.22 24.88
N TRP A 573 6.14 -35.04 24.40
CA TRP A 573 6.29 -34.81 22.96
C TRP A 573 7.57 -35.42 22.38
N ASP A 574 8.65 -35.54 23.16
CA ASP A 574 9.88 -36.22 22.72
C ASP A 574 9.63 -37.72 22.49
N PHE A 575 8.80 -38.33 23.35
CA PHE A 575 8.34 -39.71 23.20
C PHE A 575 7.59 -39.91 21.88
N PHE A 576 6.52 -39.13 21.64
CA PHE A 576 5.76 -39.27 20.40
C PHE A 576 6.64 -39.01 19.17
N TYR A 577 7.49 -37.98 19.20
CA TYR A 577 8.42 -37.71 18.10
C TYR A 577 9.34 -38.90 17.79
N LYS A 578 9.91 -39.56 18.80
CA LYS A 578 10.84 -40.70 18.65
C LYS A 578 10.15 -42.02 18.30
N VAL A 579 8.94 -42.28 18.81
CA VAL A 579 8.19 -43.52 18.52
C VAL A 579 7.73 -43.57 17.06
N GLY A 580 7.14 -42.47 16.57
CA GLY A 580 6.56 -42.40 15.24
C GLY A 580 5.23 -43.15 15.07
N LYS A 581 4.44 -42.75 14.06
CA LYS A 581 3.03 -43.18 13.86
C LYS A 581 2.84 -44.69 13.87
N LYS A 582 3.66 -45.42 13.09
CA LYS A 582 3.50 -46.87 12.88
C LYS A 582 3.70 -47.65 14.18
N ARG A 583 4.83 -47.43 14.86
CA ARG A 583 5.17 -48.15 16.11
C ARG A 583 4.14 -47.85 17.20
N PHE A 584 3.67 -46.61 17.28
CA PHE A 584 2.65 -46.22 18.24
C PHE A 584 1.31 -46.95 18.00
N MET A 585 0.84 -46.99 16.74
CA MET A 585 -0.42 -47.64 16.40
C MET A 585 -0.40 -49.16 16.63
N ASP A 586 0.73 -49.81 16.41
CA ASP A 586 0.90 -51.24 16.69
C ASP A 586 0.68 -51.55 18.20
N VAL A 587 1.13 -50.65 19.08
CA VAL A 587 0.94 -50.77 20.53
C VAL A 587 -0.51 -50.46 20.92
N VAL A 588 -1.09 -49.38 20.39
CA VAL A 588 -2.49 -49.00 20.68
C VAL A 588 -3.46 -50.11 20.26
N ALA A 589 -3.18 -50.82 19.16
CA ALA A 589 -4.00 -51.96 18.73
C ALA A 589 -3.93 -53.18 19.66
N GLN A 590 -2.86 -53.30 20.46
CA GLN A 590 -2.62 -54.44 21.35
C GLN A 590 -2.93 -54.12 22.82
N HIS A 591 -3.06 -52.85 23.19
CA HIS A 591 -3.27 -52.40 24.55
C HIS A 591 -4.74 -52.08 24.84
N THR A 592 -5.22 -52.47 26.03
CA THR A 592 -6.58 -52.17 26.50
C THR A 592 -6.54 -51.10 27.60
N PHE A 593 -7.05 -49.91 27.29
CA PHE A 593 -7.13 -48.76 28.20
C PHE A 593 -8.35 -48.90 29.15
N GLU A 594 -8.24 -49.74 30.18
CA GLU A 594 -9.37 -50.05 31.08
C GLU A 594 -9.91 -48.81 31.84
N GLY A 595 -11.22 -48.57 31.81
CA GLY A 595 -11.85 -47.47 32.55
C GLY A 595 -11.58 -46.07 31.97
N MET A 596 -11.25 -45.98 30.68
CA MET A 596 -11.22 -44.73 29.92
C MET A 596 -12.50 -44.61 29.09
N ASP A 597 -13.08 -43.42 28.99
CA ASP A 597 -14.22 -43.18 28.11
C ASP A 597 -13.79 -43.38 26.64
N GLU A 598 -14.57 -44.14 25.86
CA GLU A 598 -14.18 -44.51 24.49
C GLU A 598 -14.25 -43.31 23.52
N ASP A 599 -15.13 -42.35 23.75
CA ASP A 599 -15.22 -41.15 22.90
C ASP A 599 -14.07 -40.19 23.20
N GLU A 600 -13.77 -39.94 24.49
CA GLU A 600 -12.61 -39.13 24.90
C GLU A 600 -11.27 -39.75 24.45
N LYS A 601 -11.13 -41.07 24.58
CA LYS A 601 -9.98 -41.82 24.11
C LYS A 601 -9.78 -41.67 22.61
N LYS A 602 -10.85 -41.87 21.84
CA LYS A 602 -10.81 -41.78 20.39
C LYS A 602 -10.37 -40.39 19.94
N ASP A 603 -10.96 -39.34 20.52
CA ASP A 603 -10.60 -37.96 20.21
C ASP A 603 -9.15 -37.61 20.61
N ALA A 604 -8.67 -38.08 21.76
CA ALA A 604 -7.27 -37.91 22.17
C ALA A 604 -6.29 -38.65 21.24
N LEU A 605 -6.63 -39.87 20.80
CA LEU A 605 -5.85 -40.61 19.81
C LEU A 605 -5.84 -39.90 18.45
N ASP A 606 -6.98 -39.34 18.03
CA ASP A 606 -7.08 -38.55 16.79
C ASP A 606 -6.18 -37.30 16.87
N CYS A 607 -6.12 -36.61 18.02
CA CYS A 607 -5.18 -35.51 18.25
C CYS A 607 -3.70 -35.96 18.15
N ILE A 608 -3.35 -37.12 18.73
CA ILE A 608 -1.99 -37.67 18.65
C ILE A 608 -1.66 -38.07 17.20
N MET A 609 -2.60 -38.67 16.46
CA MET A 609 -2.46 -38.98 15.04
C MET A 609 -2.23 -37.72 14.22
N GLU A 610 -2.97 -36.67 14.53
CA GLU A 610 -2.82 -35.36 13.91
C GLU A 610 -1.44 -34.77 14.19
N TYR A 611 -0.87 -34.93 15.39
CA TYR A 611 0.52 -34.55 15.67
C TYR A 611 1.52 -35.37 14.86
N PHE A 612 1.35 -36.69 14.73
CA PHE A 612 2.25 -37.51 13.93
C PHE A 612 2.29 -37.08 12.47
N ASP A 613 1.13 -36.70 11.94
CA ASP A 613 1.03 -36.22 10.57
C ASP A 613 1.63 -34.82 10.46
N LYS A 614 1.25 -33.88 11.32
CA LYS A 614 1.58 -32.46 11.16
C LYS A 614 2.95 -32.06 11.71
N GLN A 615 3.37 -32.70 12.81
CA GLN A 615 4.49 -32.28 13.64
C GLN A 615 4.51 -30.77 13.91
N PHE A 616 3.34 -30.19 14.22
CA PHE A 616 3.24 -28.77 14.54
C PHE A 616 4.12 -28.37 15.74
N PRO A 617 4.47 -27.07 15.88
CA PRO A 617 5.13 -26.54 17.07
C PRO A 617 4.22 -26.66 18.31
N ALA A 618 4.48 -27.66 19.17
CA ALA A 618 3.74 -27.86 20.42
C ALA A 618 4.45 -27.16 21.61
N GLU A 619 3.78 -27.05 22.76
CA GLU A 619 4.29 -26.43 24.00
C GLU A 619 4.68 -24.94 23.91
N MET A 620 4.28 -24.26 22.84
CA MET A 620 4.55 -22.83 22.64
C MET A 620 4.00 -21.99 23.80
N THR A 621 2.81 -22.34 24.30
CA THR A 621 2.18 -21.71 25.45
C THR A 621 3.06 -21.80 26.71
N LYS A 622 3.58 -23.00 27.05
CA LYS A 622 4.46 -23.20 28.21
C LYS A 622 5.73 -22.36 28.13
N MET A 623 6.39 -22.39 26.97
CA MET A 623 7.63 -21.62 26.76
C MET A 623 7.37 -20.12 26.85
N LEU A 624 6.31 -19.62 26.21
CA LEU A 624 5.96 -18.21 26.24
C LEU A 624 5.50 -17.74 27.64
N HIS A 625 4.79 -18.56 28.42
CA HIS A 625 4.46 -18.24 29.82
C HIS A 625 5.70 -18.14 30.69
N HIS A 626 6.66 -19.06 30.52
CA HIS A 626 7.92 -19.00 31.26
C HIS A 626 8.68 -17.71 30.95
N ILE A 627 8.80 -17.37 29.67
CA ILE A 627 9.47 -16.15 29.21
C ILE A 627 8.74 -14.91 29.71
N ALA A 628 7.40 -14.86 29.57
CA ALA A 628 6.61 -13.73 30.06
C ALA A 628 6.74 -13.54 31.58
N GLY A 629 6.86 -14.63 32.34
CA GLY A 629 7.08 -14.59 33.79
C GLY A 629 8.45 -14.05 34.22
N MET A 630 9.40 -13.87 33.30
CA MET A 630 10.68 -13.21 33.57
C MET A 630 10.60 -11.68 33.53
N PHE A 631 9.49 -11.12 33.04
CA PHE A 631 9.26 -9.68 32.92
C PHE A 631 8.25 -9.20 33.99
N ASP A 632 8.28 -7.90 34.27
CA ASP A 632 7.30 -7.28 35.19
C ASP A 632 5.89 -7.32 34.58
N ILE A 633 4.86 -7.33 35.44
CA ILE A 633 3.44 -7.42 35.02
C ILE A 633 3.05 -6.29 34.05
N ASP A 634 3.65 -5.11 34.21
CA ASP A 634 3.41 -3.92 33.37
C ASP A 634 4.30 -3.86 32.12
N THR A 635 5.11 -4.89 31.87
CA THR A 635 5.98 -4.94 30.71
C THR A 635 5.18 -5.10 29.42
N SER A 636 5.35 -4.15 28.50
CA SER A 636 4.69 -4.20 27.21
C SER A 636 5.10 -5.45 26.42
N ARG A 637 4.15 -6.06 25.69
CA ARG A 637 4.42 -7.17 24.76
C ARG A 637 5.58 -6.90 23.79
N LYS A 638 5.78 -5.62 23.40
CA LYS A 638 6.90 -5.18 22.56
C LYS A 638 8.26 -5.55 23.15
N GLN A 639 8.43 -5.50 24.48
CA GLN A 639 9.70 -5.87 25.13
C GLN A 639 9.94 -7.38 25.09
N ILE A 640 8.90 -8.21 25.24
CA ILE A 640 9.02 -9.67 25.11
C ILE A 640 9.43 -10.04 23.67
N TRP A 641 8.81 -9.42 22.67
CA TRP A 641 9.16 -9.63 21.25
C TRP A 641 10.57 -9.17 20.91
N ARG A 642 11.03 -8.08 21.54
CA ARG A 642 12.41 -7.61 21.45
C ARG A 642 13.37 -8.65 22.04
N PHE A 643 13.10 -9.14 23.25
CA PHE A 643 13.91 -10.18 23.89
C PHE A 643 14.01 -11.47 23.04
N LEU A 644 12.89 -11.96 22.51
CA LEU A 644 12.88 -13.16 21.64
C LEU A 644 13.67 -12.95 20.34
N TYR A 645 13.67 -11.73 19.83
CA TYR A 645 14.47 -11.37 18.67
C TYR A 645 15.97 -11.30 19.03
N GLU A 646 16.32 -10.85 20.24
CA GLU A 646 17.70 -10.64 20.71
C GLU A 646 18.43 -11.91 21.16
N ILE A 647 17.73 -12.82 21.85
CA ILE A 647 18.36 -13.92 22.57
C ILE A 647 19.11 -14.91 21.63
N PRO A 648 20.40 -15.21 21.86
CA PRO A 648 21.12 -16.24 21.12
C PRO A 648 20.51 -17.63 21.31
N ASP A 649 20.60 -18.49 20.31
CA ASP A 649 20.00 -19.83 20.36
C ASP A 649 20.55 -20.67 21.53
N ASP A 650 21.82 -20.53 21.87
CA ASP A 650 22.45 -21.25 22.98
C ASP A 650 21.97 -20.77 24.35
N GLU A 651 21.70 -19.47 24.50
CA GLU A 651 21.10 -18.93 25.72
C GLU A 651 19.64 -19.35 25.83
N PHE A 652 18.92 -19.33 24.71
CA PHE A 652 17.54 -19.81 24.64
C PHE A 652 17.43 -21.28 25.06
N ARG A 653 18.34 -22.15 24.59
CA ARG A 653 18.40 -23.56 25.03
C ARG A 653 18.65 -23.68 26.54
N LYS A 654 19.66 -22.95 27.06
CA LYS A 654 20.02 -22.96 28.49
C LYS A 654 18.86 -22.54 29.40
N MET A 655 17.95 -21.68 28.93
CA MET A 655 16.77 -21.29 29.70
C MET A 655 15.86 -22.48 30.04
N PHE A 656 15.82 -23.50 29.19
CA PHE A 656 14.97 -24.69 29.38
C PHE A 656 15.73 -25.94 29.84
N GLU A 657 17.07 -25.89 29.91
CA GLU A 657 17.92 -26.97 30.42
C GLU A 657 17.95 -27.05 31.97
N ASN A 658 17.91 -25.90 32.66
CA ASN A 658 18.21 -25.81 34.10
C ASN A 658 16.99 -25.67 35.04
N VAL A 659 15.76 -25.81 34.54
CA VAL A 659 14.57 -25.56 35.35
C VAL A 659 14.03 -26.88 35.91
N GLN A 660 14.27 -27.14 37.21
CA GLN A 660 13.73 -28.28 37.97
C GLN A 660 12.18 -28.41 37.98
N LYS A 661 11.46 -27.50 37.31
CA LYS A 661 9.99 -27.38 37.32
C LYS A 661 9.32 -27.29 35.96
N LEU A 662 10.05 -27.06 34.85
CA LEU A 662 9.44 -26.92 33.52
C LEU A 662 9.69 -28.17 32.67
N ASP A 663 8.65 -28.97 32.45
CA ASP A 663 8.69 -30.13 31.57
C ASP A 663 8.36 -29.70 30.13
N VAL A 664 9.39 -29.24 29.39
CA VAL A 664 9.31 -28.87 27.96
C VAL A 664 10.21 -29.78 27.12
N SER A 665 9.69 -30.27 26.00
CA SER A 665 10.38 -31.23 25.14
C SER A 665 11.47 -30.61 24.28
N ASN A 666 12.56 -31.35 24.05
CA ASN A 666 13.70 -30.89 23.25
C ASN A 666 13.31 -30.65 21.78
N VAL A 667 12.43 -31.48 21.21
CA VAL A 667 11.96 -31.28 19.84
C VAL A 667 11.21 -29.95 19.68
N ASN A 668 10.43 -29.53 20.68
CA ASN A 668 9.65 -28.30 20.60
C ASN A 668 10.51 -27.04 20.85
N ILE A 669 11.57 -27.14 21.67
CA ILE A 669 12.57 -26.08 21.80
C ILE A 669 13.20 -25.78 20.43
N GLU A 670 13.67 -26.80 19.70
CA GLU A 670 14.27 -26.61 18.38
C GLU A 670 13.26 -26.11 17.32
N LYS A 671 12.00 -26.55 17.38
CA LYS A 671 10.95 -26.00 16.53
C LYS A 671 10.67 -24.53 16.82
N PHE A 672 10.69 -24.14 18.09
CA PHE A 672 10.50 -22.73 18.44
C PHE A 672 11.69 -21.87 18.02
N ILE A 673 12.92 -22.35 18.18
CA ILE A 673 14.12 -21.70 17.63
C ILE A 673 13.99 -21.53 16.11
N THR A 674 13.51 -22.56 15.40
CA THR A 674 13.27 -22.50 13.95
C THR A 674 12.23 -21.41 13.60
N PHE A 675 11.15 -21.29 14.39
CA PHE A 675 10.16 -20.22 14.25
C PHE A 675 10.76 -18.83 14.56
N LEU A 676 11.60 -18.72 15.60
CA LEU A 676 12.31 -17.49 15.93
C LEU A 676 13.28 -17.05 14.84
N HIS A 677 13.94 -17.99 14.14
CA HIS A 677 14.74 -17.67 12.96
C HIS A 677 13.91 -17.05 11.86
N VAL A 678 12.72 -17.61 11.55
CA VAL A 678 11.79 -17.01 10.59
C VAL A 678 11.40 -15.61 11.04
N TYR A 679 11.02 -15.43 12.31
CA TYR A 679 10.66 -14.13 12.86
C TYR A 679 11.79 -13.11 12.75
N ARG A 680 13.01 -13.45 13.17
CA ARG A 680 14.19 -12.57 13.10
C ARG A 680 14.50 -12.17 11.66
N MET A 681 14.51 -13.11 10.73
CA MET A 681 14.78 -12.84 9.33
C MET A 681 13.71 -11.96 8.67
N ILE A 682 12.43 -12.21 8.95
CA ILE A 682 11.33 -11.40 8.42
C ILE A 682 11.34 -10.01 9.06
N TYR A 683 11.67 -9.90 10.34
CA TYR A 683 11.86 -8.61 11.01
C TYR A 683 12.99 -7.80 10.35
N ASP A 684 14.15 -8.42 10.13
CA ASP A 684 15.33 -7.81 9.48
C ASP A 684 15.10 -7.44 8.02
N LYS A 685 14.20 -8.17 7.34
CA LYS A 685 13.84 -7.88 5.96
C LYS A 685 13.14 -6.52 5.84
N TYR A 686 12.30 -6.16 6.81
CA TYR A 686 11.43 -4.97 6.73
C TYR A 686 11.77 -3.86 7.72
N ASN A 687 12.68 -4.08 8.67
CA ASN A 687 13.05 -3.11 9.69
C ASN A 687 14.57 -3.02 9.86
N PHE A 688 15.06 -1.82 10.15
CA PHE A 688 16.41 -1.64 10.64
C PHE A 688 16.46 -1.87 12.16
N SER A 689 17.48 -2.56 12.66
CA SER A 689 17.68 -2.81 14.10
C SER A 689 19.10 -2.46 14.55
N ASP A 690 19.20 -2.01 15.79
CA ASP A 690 20.42 -1.81 16.59
C ASP A 690 21.11 -3.13 16.97
N ILE A 691 20.34 -4.20 17.03
CA ILE A 691 20.83 -5.52 17.41
C ILE A 691 21.77 -6.08 16.35
N ARG A 692 22.95 -6.52 16.80
CA ARG A 692 24.03 -7.05 15.94
C ARG A 692 24.39 -6.06 14.81
N ALA A 693 24.33 -4.76 15.10
CA ALA A 693 24.52 -3.74 14.07
C ALA A 693 25.88 -3.84 13.37
N ILE A 694 26.98 -4.14 14.07
CA ILE A 694 28.29 -4.31 13.43
C ILE A 694 28.32 -5.57 12.53
N GLU A 695 27.74 -6.69 12.97
CA GLU A 695 27.66 -7.93 12.18
C GLU A 695 26.86 -7.73 10.89
N LYS A 696 25.80 -6.93 10.92
CA LYS A 696 25.04 -6.56 9.72
C LYS A 696 25.87 -5.75 8.73
N LEU A 697 26.77 -4.87 9.18
CA LEU A 697 27.71 -4.19 8.27
C LEU A 697 28.69 -5.18 7.63
N HIS A 698 29.17 -6.18 8.37
CA HIS A 698 29.97 -7.27 7.79
C HIS A 698 29.19 -8.01 6.71
N GLN A 699 27.94 -8.39 7.00
CA GLN A 699 27.06 -9.05 6.03
C GLN A 699 26.88 -8.20 4.77
N TYR A 700 26.59 -6.90 4.92
CA TYR A 700 26.42 -5.99 3.79
C TYR A 700 27.69 -5.84 2.94
N ALA A 701 28.87 -5.85 3.57
CA ALA A 701 30.14 -5.87 2.84
C ALA A 701 30.34 -7.19 2.07
N GLN A 702 30.02 -8.34 2.70
CA GLN A 702 30.09 -9.67 2.05
C GLN A 702 29.14 -9.80 0.87
N GLU A 703 27.95 -9.19 0.97
CA GLU A 703 26.94 -9.14 -0.08
C GLU A 703 27.23 -8.09 -1.18
N ASN A 704 28.35 -7.37 -1.05
CA ASN A 704 28.82 -6.30 -1.94
C ASN A 704 27.89 -5.07 -2.05
N LEU A 705 27.20 -4.71 -0.97
CA LEU A 705 26.36 -3.50 -0.93
C LEU A 705 27.22 -2.23 -0.83
N PHE A 706 28.39 -2.34 -0.21
CA PHE A 706 29.39 -1.28 -0.15
C PHE A 706 30.79 -1.88 -0.03
N SER A 707 31.80 -1.08 -0.35
CA SER A 707 33.21 -1.46 -0.19
C SER A 707 33.77 -0.74 1.04
N PRO A 708 33.99 -1.45 2.17
CA PRO A 708 34.54 -0.84 3.37
C PRO A 708 35.99 -0.37 3.11
N PRO A 709 36.39 0.81 3.63
CA PRO A 709 37.78 1.25 3.60
C PRO A 709 38.73 0.26 4.30
N GLU A 710 40.02 0.30 3.95
CA GLU A 710 41.03 -0.51 4.64
C GLU A 710 40.97 -0.29 6.16
N ASN A 711 41.06 -1.39 6.92
CA ASN A 711 40.98 -1.40 8.39
C ASN A 711 39.66 -0.88 8.99
N PHE A 712 38.60 -0.63 8.20
CA PHE A 712 37.32 -0.10 8.71
C PHE A 712 36.74 -0.96 9.85
N PHE A 713 36.58 -2.27 9.63
CA PHE A 713 36.04 -3.17 10.66
C PHE A 713 36.92 -3.22 11.91
N LYS A 714 38.25 -3.17 11.73
CA LYS A 714 39.20 -3.14 12.84
C LYS A 714 39.07 -1.87 13.69
N ARG A 715 38.77 -0.71 13.08
CA ARG A 715 38.54 0.55 13.80
C ARG A 715 37.22 0.54 14.57
N ILE A 716 36.13 0.12 13.94
CA ILE A 716 34.80 0.13 14.58
C ILE A 716 34.64 -0.92 15.68
N GLU A 717 35.39 -2.02 15.62
CA GLU A 717 35.42 -3.07 16.66
C GLU A 717 36.47 -2.80 17.75
N SER A 718 37.22 -1.69 17.64
CA SER A 718 38.21 -1.33 18.64
C SER A 718 37.56 -0.84 19.94
N ASN A 719 38.33 -0.85 21.03
CA ASN A 719 37.88 -0.27 22.30
C ASN A 719 37.85 1.27 22.28
N ASP A 720 38.48 1.92 21.29
CA ASP A 720 38.44 3.38 21.14
C ASP A 720 37.14 3.77 20.44
N THR A 721 36.14 4.15 21.24
CA THR A 721 34.82 4.54 20.75
C THR A 721 34.86 5.80 19.89
N PHE A 722 35.83 6.70 20.12
CA PHE A 722 35.97 7.89 19.28
C PHE A 722 36.50 7.55 17.90
N ASP A 723 37.52 6.69 17.80
CA ASP A 723 38.04 6.21 16.52
C ASP A 723 36.99 5.40 15.74
N ALA A 724 36.21 4.57 16.44
CA ALA A 724 35.09 3.85 15.86
C ALA A 724 34.04 4.80 15.26
N LEU A 725 33.69 5.88 15.98
CA LEU A 725 32.72 6.87 15.52
C LEU A 725 33.27 7.69 14.33
N GLU A 726 34.54 8.09 14.37
CA GLU A 726 35.22 8.77 13.27
C GLU A 726 35.20 7.90 12.00
N ALA A 727 35.52 6.61 12.10
CA ALA A 727 35.47 5.69 10.96
C ALA A 727 34.07 5.59 10.33
N ILE A 728 33.01 5.59 11.15
CA ILE A 728 31.61 5.57 10.66
C ILE A 728 31.26 6.89 9.97
N ILE A 729 31.63 8.02 10.54
CA ILE A 729 31.38 9.36 9.97
C ILE A 729 32.12 9.52 8.64
N GLU A 730 33.38 9.11 8.56
CA GLU A 730 34.19 9.11 7.32
C GLU A 730 33.53 8.26 6.23
N LEU A 731 33.09 7.04 6.56
CA LEU A 731 32.37 6.19 5.62
C LEU A 731 31.09 6.89 5.13
N GLN A 732 30.26 7.39 6.02
CA GLN A 732 29.01 8.05 5.65
C GLN A 732 29.22 9.31 4.81
N HIS A 733 30.30 10.05 5.05
CA HIS A 733 30.68 11.19 4.21
C HIS A 733 30.92 10.76 2.77
N THR A 734 31.72 9.71 2.56
CA THR A 734 31.96 9.11 1.24
C THR A 734 30.66 8.60 0.60
N LEU A 735 29.85 7.83 1.34
CA LEU A 735 28.58 7.30 0.83
C LEU A 735 27.63 8.42 0.37
N LYS A 736 27.55 9.51 1.15
CA LYS A 736 26.70 10.66 0.82
C LYS A 736 27.16 11.38 -0.44
N TRP A 737 28.42 11.82 -0.46
CA TRP A 737 28.89 12.75 -1.51
C TRP A 737 29.28 12.05 -2.79
N ASP A 738 29.88 10.86 -2.70
CA ASP A 738 30.43 10.17 -3.87
C ASP A 738 29.41 9.24 -4.54
N ILE A 739 28.35 8.84 -3.82
CA ILE A 739 27.34 7.91 -4.33
C ILE A 739 25.94 8.53 -4.31
N LEU A 740 25.38 8.84 -3.13
CA LEU A 740 23.97 9.27 -3.03
C LEU A 740 23.70 10.57 -3.79
N LEU A 741 24.51 11.60 -3.55
CA LEU A 741 24.43 12.91 -4.20
C LEU A 741 25.19 12.98 -5.54
N SER A 742 25.74 11.86 -6.01
CA SER A 742 26.42 11.80 -7.29
C SER A 742 25.43 12.03 -8.45
N PRO A 743 25.80 12.84 -9.46
CA PRO A 743 25.01 12.97 -10.68
C PRO A 743 25.03 11.70 -11.54
N GLN A 744 25.92 10.75 -11.24
CA GLN A 744 25.97 9.46 -11.93
C GLN A 744 24.70 8.65 -11.66
N VAL A 745 24.08 8.18 -12.73
CA VAL A 745 23.04 7.14 -12.68
C VAL A 745 23.73 5.79 -12.79
N PHE A 746 23.47 4.89 -11.85
CA PHE A 746 24.00 3.53 -11.87
C PHE A 746 22.94 2.58 -12.43
N GLU A 747 23.36 1.69 -13.32
CA GLU A 747 22.46 0.69 -13.89
C GLU A 747 22.05 -0.33 -12.83
N PRO A 748 20.74 -0.61 -12.66
CA PRO A 748 20.27 -1.61 -11.73
C PRO A 748 20.55 -3.03 -12.26
N VAL A 749 20.87 -3.94 -11.35
CA VAL A 749 20.85 -5.38 -11.59
C VAL A 749 19.48 -5.91 -11.16
N ASP A 750 18.64 -6.17 -12.14
CA ASP A 750 17.26 -6.64 -11.94
C ASP A 750 17.13 -8.07 -12.47
N THR A 751 16.98 -9.02 -11.54
CA THR A 751 16.88 -10.46 -11.83
C THR A 751 15.48 -11.01 -11.56
N ILE A 752 14.48 -10.13 -11.51
CA ILE A 752 13.12 -10.48 -11.10
C ILE A 752 12.39 -11.21 -12.24
N GLU A 753 11.91 -12.41 -11.96
CA GLU A 753 11.15 -13.26 -12.89
C GLU A 753 9.74 -13.58 -12.36
N PHE A 754 8.80 -13.77 -13.27
CA PHE A 754 7.44 -14.25 -12.97
C PHE A 754 7.40 -15.78 -13.06
N LYS A 755 6.89 -16.45 -12.03
CA LYS A 755 6.63 -17.91 -12.13
C LYS A 755 5.54 -18.18 -13.16
N ARG A 756 5.78 -19.18 -14.02
CA ARG A 756 4.81 -19.65 -15.03
C ARG A 756 3.53 -20.25 -14.45
N HIS A 757 3.50 -20.54 -13.14
CA HIS A 757 2.35 -21.12 -12.45
C HIS A 757 1.81 -20.14 -11.42
N ILE A 758 0.53 -19.79 -11.54
CA ILE A 758 -0.23 -19.03 -10.55
C ILE A 758 -0.69 -20.03 -9.48
N ALA A 759 -0.13 -19.96 -8.27
CA ALA A 759 -0.66 -20.71 -7.14
C ALA A 759 -1.79 -19.88 -6.51
N PHE A 760 -3.00 -20.44 -6.40
CA PHE A 760 -4.14 -19.78 -5.73
C PHE A 760 -4.44 -18.37 -6.25
N GLY A 761 -4.35 -18.11 -7.56
CA GLY A 761 -4.70 -16.79 -8.13
C GLY A 761 -3.66 -15.66 -7.96
N ILE A 762 -2.58 -15.87 -7.20
CA ILE A 762 -1.56 -14.83 -6.96
C ILE A 762 -0.30 -15.06 -7.84
N PRO A 763 0.09 -14.10 -8.71
CA PRO A 763 1.34 -14.17 -9.45
C PRO A 763 2.53 -14.15 -8.49
N SER A 764 3.27 -15.26 -8.38
CA SER A 764 4.47 -15.33 -7.55
C SER A 764 5.68 -14.85 -8.35
N MET A 765 6.35 -13.82 -7.83
CA MET A 765 7.62 -13.30 -8.34
C MET A 765 8.78 -13.84 -7.49
N TYR A 766 9.97 -13.96 -8.07
CA TYR A 766 11.21 -14.24 -7.36
C TYR A 766 12.37 -13.56 -8.07
N GLY A 767 13.50 -13.45 -7.39
CA GLY A 767 14.69 -12.79 -7.89
C GLY A 767 15.14 -11.69 -6.94
N SER A 768 16.07 -10.87 -7.39
CA SER A 768 16.61 -9.77 -6.60
C SER A 768 16.73 -8.49 -7.42
N TYR A 769 16.57 -7.37 -6.73
CA TYR A 769 16.85 -6.05 -7.26
C TYR A 769 18.01 -5.43 -6.50
N LYS A 770 19.03 -4.96 -7.24
CA LYS A 770 20.18 -4.24 -6.70
C LYS A 770 20.44 -2.98 -7.52
N GLU A 771 20.64 -1.86 -6.86
CA GLU A 771 21.04 -0.60 -7.49
C GLU A 771 21.94 0.15 -6.51
N LYS A 772 23.02 0.75 -7.00
CA LYS A 772 24.11 1.23 -6.14
C LYS A 772 23.66 2.30 -5.15
N LYS A 773 22.84 3.29 -5.55
CA LYS A 773 22.35 4.32 -4.62
C LYS A 773 21.36 3.75 -3.61
N PHE A 774 20.45 2.88 -4.05
CA PHE A 774 19.51 2.18 -3.17
C PHE A 774 20.22 1.31 -2.13
N ASP A 775 21.21 0.51 -2.55
CA ASP A 775 22.01 -0.35 -1.68
C ASP A 775 22.83 0.49 -0.69
N THR A 776 23.44 1.57 -1.19
CA THR A 776 24.16 2.54 -0.36
C THR A 776 23.26 3.15 0.70
N LEU A 777 22.00 3.45 0.35
CA LEU A 777 21.06 4.04 1.30
C LEU A 777 20.72 3.08 2.45
N LYS A 778 20.60 1.77 2.19
CA LYS A 778 20.46 0.75 3.23
C LYS A 778 21.65 0.76 4.19
N VAL A 779 22.87 0.81 3.66
CA VAL A 779 24.10 0.89 4.47
C VAL A 779 24.15 2.20 5.26
N PHE A 780 23.72 3.31 4.64
CA PHE A 780 23.69 4.62 5.27
C PHE A 780 22.74 4.67 6.48
N PHE A 781 21.54 4.10 6.36
CA PHE A 781 20.61 3.97 7.49
C PHE A 781 21.15 3.11 8.61
N HIS A 782 21.81 2.01 8.26
CA HIS A 782 22.41 1.14 9.26
C HIS A 782 23.60 1.81 9.98
N CYS A 783 24.39 2.61 9.26
CA CYS A 783 25.43 3.45 9.85
C CYS A 783 24.83 4.50 10.81
N ASN A 784 23.65 5.07 10.53
CA ASN A 784 22.99 6.00 11.46
C ASN A 784 22.71 5.34 12.83
N ILE A 785 22.35 4.06 12.82
CA ILE A 785 22.09 3.29 14.05
C ILE A 785 23.41 3.05 14.81
N VAL A 786 24.46 2.59 14.14
CA VAL A 786 25.77 2.39 14.76
C VAL A 786 26.33 3.70 15.31
N ARG A 787 26.19 4.79 14.55
CA ARG A 787 26.59 6.15 14.93
C ARG A 787 25.89 6.57 16.22
N LEU A 788 24.57 6.35 16.32
CA LEU A 788 23.80 6.64 17.54
C LEU A 788 24.34 5.90 18.76
N LEU A 789 24.50 4.57 18.65
CA LEU A 789 24.99 3.73 19.76
C LEU A 789 26.38 4.17 20.24
N LEU A 790 27.25 4.56 19.31
CA LEU A 790 28.58 5.06 19.64
C LEU A 790 28.53 6.42 20.35
N PHE A 791 27.64 7.34 19.93
CA PHE A 791 27.43 8.59 20.66
C PHE A 791 26.90 8.36 22.07
N GLU A 792 25.91 7.48 22.25
CA GLU A 792 25.38 7.13 23.58
C GLU A 792 26.50 6.59 24.48
N LYS A 793 27.28 5.63 23.99
CA LYS A 793 28.42 5.07 24.72
C LYS A 793 29.49 6.11 25.05
N ILE A 794 29.78 7.04 24.15
CA ILE A 794 30.72 8.13 24.43
C ILE A 794 30.15 9.03 25.54
N LEU A 795 28.89 9.45 25.44
CA LEU A 795 28.26 10.36 26.42
C LEU A 795 28.11 9.73 27.82
N GLU A 796 27.91 8.42 27.91
CA GLU A 796 27.92 7.69 29.18
C GLU A 796 29.29 7.72 29.89
N ASN A 797 30.37 7.83 29.12
CA ASN A 797 31.74 7.78 29.64
C ASN A 797 32.37 9.18 29.90
N ILE A 798 31.74 10.27 29.44
CA ILE A 798 32.27 11.62 29.66
C ILE A 798 31.80 12.18 31.00
N ASN A 799 32.75 12.68 31.79
CA ASN A 799 32.49 13.34 33.06
C ASN A 799 31.89 14.74 32.85
N ILE A 800 30.56 14.84 32.93
CA ILE A 800 29.79 16.09 32.84
C ILE A 800 28.84 16.20 34.04
N TYR A 801 29.24 15.67 35.20
CA TYR A 801 28.47 15.82 36.43
C TYR A 801 28.96 17.01 37.25
N PRO A 802 28.08 17.68 38.00
CA PRO A 802 28.48 18.73 38.94
C PRO A 802 29.60 18.22 39.87
N HIS A 803 30.62 19.04 40.08
CA HIS A 803 31.79 18.75 40.93
C HIS A 803 32.81 17.71 40.40
N GLN A 804 32.68 17.25 39.14
CA GLN A 804 33.74 16.48 38.47
C GLN A 804 34.58 17.37 37.56
N LYS A 805 35.89 17.08 37.47
CA LYS A 805 36.78 17.78 36.55
C LYS A 805 36.39 17.49 35.10
N ILE A 806 36.03 18.54 34.38
CA ILE A 806 35.63 18.47 32.97
C ILE A 806 36.85 18.20 32.09
N ASP A 807 36.75 17.23 31.19
CA ASP A 807 37.71 17.01 30.09
C ASP A 807 37.27 17.83 28.87
N TYR A 808 37.80 19.05 28.77
CA TYR A 808 37.45 19.98 27.70
C TYR A 808 37.88 19.49 26.31
N ASP A 809 38.99 18.76 26.20
CA ASP A 809 39.47 18.22 24.92
C ASP A 809 38.54 17.09 24.43
N ALA A 810 38.10 16.21 25.33
CA ALA A 810 37.09 15.20 25.00
C ALA A 810 35.76 15.83 24.57
N ILE A 811 35.27 16.87 25.27
CA ILE A 811 34.03 17.56 24.89
C ILE A 811 34.19 18.27 23.55
N LYS A 812 35.31 18.95 23.31
CA LYS A 812 35.61 19.57 22.02
C LYS A 812 35.53 18.54 20.89
N ARG A 813 36.10 17.34 21.09
CA ARG A 813 36.06 16.25 20.11
C ARG A 813 34.62 15.78 19.87
N VAL A 814 33.84 15.55 20.92
CA VAL A 814 32.43 15.15 20.79
C VAL A 814 31.57 16.19 20.08
N ILE A 815 31.69 17.47 20.43
CA ILE A 815 30.94 18.54 19.77
C ILE A 815 31.26 18.54 18.27
N LYS A 816 32.54 18.43 17.89
CA LYS A 816 32.92 18.35 16.48
C LYS A 816 32.30 17.15 15.75
N LEU A 817 32.29 15.96 16.37
CA LEU A 817 31.69 14.77 15.79
C LEU A 817 30.17 14.92 15.61
N PHE A 818 29.48 15.57 16.55
CA PHE A 818 28.06 15.91 16.39
C PHE A 818 27.84 16.81 15.17
N ILE A 819 28.63 17.86 15.02
CA ILE A 819 28.46 18.80 13.90
C ILE A 819 28.75 18.13 12.56
N GLN A 820 29.81 17.32 12.47
CA GLN A 820 30.09 16.51 11.27
C GLN A 820 28.95 15.55 10.94
N SER A 821 28.33 14.94 11.97
CA SER A 821 27.16 14.09 11.78
C SER A 821 25.96 14.87 11.23
N PHE A 822 25.71 16.09 11.72
CA PHE A 822 24.66 16.95 11.16
C PHE A 822 24.95 17.46 9.75
N GLU A 823 26.21 17.60 9.36
CA GLU A 823 26.58 17.87 7.96
C GLU A 823 26.23 16.68 7.05
N ILE A 824 26.50 15.46 7.52
CA ILE A 824 26.08 14.23 6.86
C ILE A 824 24.55 14.14 6.78
N ASP A 825 23.83 14.51 7.82
CA ASP A 825 22.36 14.47 7.82
C ASP A 825 21.72 15.60 6.99
N GLY A 826 22.49 16.64 6.64
CA GLY A 826 21.99 17.82 5.95
C GLY A 826 21.24 18.80 6.86
N LEU A 827 21.53 18.76 8.17
CA LEU A 827 20.93 19.61 9.20
C LEU A 827 21.84 20.78 9.62
N ALA A 828 23.16 20.67 9.40
CA ALA A 828 24.11 21.72 9.77
C ALA A 828 23.99 22.95 8.85
N ASN A 829 23.86 24.14 9.45
CA ASN A 829 23.88 25.42 8.75
C ASN A 829 25.27 26.08 8.80
N HIS A 830 25.45 27.19 8.08
CA HIS A 830 26.73 27.92 8.06
C HIS A 830 27.14 28.46 9.44
N GLU A 831 26.18 28.91 10.24
CA GLU A 831 26.42 29.47 11.57
C GLU A 831 26.95 28.41 12.54
N MET A 832 26.38 27.20 12.51
CA MET A 832 26.81 26.07 13.34
C MET A 832 28.27 25.72 13.05
N ARG A 833 28.68 25.73 11.78
CA ARG A 833 30.09 25.53 11.38
C ARG A 833 30.99 26.65 11.90
N ALA A 834 30.58 27.90 11.71
CA ALA A 834 31.35 29.06 12.14
C ALA A 834 31.58 29.04 13.65
N VAL A 835 30.54 28.82 14.46
CA VAL A 835 30.63 28.75 15.92
C VAL A 835 31.50 27.57 16.37
N THR A 836 31.37 26.41 15.73
CA THR A 836 32.17 25.22 16.07
C THR A 836 33.64 25.43 15.77
N SER A 837 33.99 26.16 14.71
CA SER A 837 35.38 26.49 14.38
C SER A 837 36.11 27.30 15.48
N LEU A 838 35.35 28.03 16.33
CA LEU A 838 35.92 28.80 17.44
C LEU A 838 36.56 27.90 18.51
N LEU A 839 36.19 26.62 18.58
CA LEU A 839 36.80 25.64 19.48
C LEU A 839 38.27 25.35 19.14
N ASP A 840 38.74 25.72 17.94
CA ASP A 840 40.14 25.59 17.51
C ASP A 840 40.97 26.87 17.70
N ALA A 841 40.35 27.95 18.17
CA ALA A 841 41.07 29.21 18.40
C ALA A 841 42.16 29.02 19.48
N PRO A 842 43.32 29.70 19.36
CA PRO A 842 44.38 29.60 20.35
C PRO A 842 43.94 30.23 21.68
N ASN A 843 44.29 29.58 22.80
CA ASN A 843 44.01 30.03 24.16
C ASN A 843 42.53 30.32 24.45
N VAL A 844 41.62 29.39 24.15
CA VAL A 844 40.19 29.58 24.45
C VAL A 844 39.98 29.56 25.96
N THR A 845 39.33 30.61 26.45
CA THR A 845 38.98 30.77 27.87
C THR A 845 37.65 30.12 28.23
N LEU A 846 37.44 29.85 29.52
CA LEU A 846 36.19 29.27 30.03
C LEU A 846 34.95 30.08 29.63
N THR A 847 35.02 31.41 29.70
CA THR A 847 33.91 32.29 29.26
C THR A 847 33.64 32.15 27.76
N GLN A 848 34.69 32.13 26.93
CA GLN A 848 34.53 31.98 25.49
C GLN A 848 33.95 30.61 25.11
N PHE A 849 34.37 29.55 25.79
CA PHE A 849 33.80 28.21 25.58
C PHE A 849 32.32 28.15 25.99
N ARG A 850 31.95 28.76 27.13
CA ARG A 850 30.55 28.91 27.54
C ARG A 850 29.74 29.67 26.49
N ASP A 851 30.28 30.73 25.93
CA ASP A 851 29.61 31.50 24.88
C ASP A 851 29.41 30.65 23.61
N VAL A 852 30.39 29.82 23.23
CA VAL A 852 30.25 28.83 22.13
C VAL A 852 29.13 27.83 22.43
N VAL A 853 29.09 27.24 23.64
CA VAL A 853 28.02 26.30 24.04
C VAL A 853 26.66 26.98 24.00
N HIS A 854 26.55 28.23 24.45
CA HIS A 854 25.31 29.00 24.39
C HIS A 854 24.86 29.29 22.95
N SER A 855 25.79 29.70 22.08
CA SER A 855 25.49 29.90 20.66
C SER A 855 25.04 28.61 19.98
N LEU A 856 25.67 27.47 20.29
CA LEU A 856 25.24 26.17 19.76
C LEU A 856 23.83 25.78 20.23
N LEU A 857 23.44 26.08 21.47
CA LEU A 857 22.08 25.87 21.97
C LEU A 857 21.05 26.70 21.19
N VAL A 858 21.36 27.98 20.92
CA VAL A 858 20.47 28.87 20.15
C VAL A 858 20.30 28.35 18.73
N ILE A 859 21.41 28.03 18.05
CA ILE A 859 21.40 27.50 16.68
C ILE A 859 20.65 26.16 16.60
N HIS A 860 20.82 25.28 17.59
CA HIS A 860 20.06 24.03 17.69
C HIS A 860 18.55 24.29 17.79
N GLY A 861 18.13 25.23 18.63
CA GLY A 861 16.74 25.64 18.75
C GLY A 861 16.14 26.09 17.42
N GLU A 862 16.87 26.90 16.65
CA GLU A 862 16.43 27.35 15.32
C GLU A 862 16.30 26.19 14.31
N ILE A 863 17.20 25.20 14.36
CA ILE A 863 17.11 24.00 13.51
C ILE A 863 15.85 23.21 13.87
N SER A 864 15.57 23.05 15.17
CA SER A 864 14.37 22.36 15.67
C SER A 864 13.09 23.07 15.23
N ASP A 865 13.06 24.41 15.30
CA ASP A 865 11.92 25.21 14.87
C ASP A 865 11.65 25.07 13.36
N ARG A 866 12.69 25.13 12.52
CA ARG A 866 12.53 24.89 11.07
C ARG A 866 11.99 23.50 10.76
N PHE A 867 12.43 22.49 11.51
CA PHE A 867 11.95 21.13 11.37
C PHE A 867 10.46 21.04 11.76
N ASN A 868 10.09 21.64 12.89
CA ASN A 868 8.71 21.72 13.34
C ASN A 868 7.82 22.44 12.33
N ASP A 869 8.25 23.58 11.77
CA ASP A 869 7.48 24.34 10.79
C ASP A 869 7.20 23.55 9.51
N THR A 870 8.15 22.72 9.09
CA THR A 870 8.01 21.83 7.91
C THR A 870 6.87 20.83 8.10
N PHE A 871 6.69 20.30 9.31
CA PHE A 871 5.75 19.20 9.57
C PHE A 871 4.46 19.61 10.28
N LYS A 872 4.45 20.69 11.06
CA LYS A 872 3.33 21.06 11.93
C LYS A 872 2.05 21.36 11.16
N SER A 873 2.15 22.07 10.05
CA SER A 873 0.98 22.39 9.21
C SER A 873 0.42 21.14 8.52
N VAL A 874 1.29 20.33 7.90
CA VAL A 874 0.89 19.14 7.15
C VAL A 874 0.40 18.00 8.05
N SER A 875 0.97 17.83 9.25
CA SER A 875 0.51 16.83 10.22
C SER A 875 -0.89 17.14 10.73
N ARG A 876 -1.23 18.40 11.00
CA ARG A 876 -2.60 18.80 11.35
C ARG A 876 -3.60 18.44 10.26
N ILE A 877 -3.24 18.64 8.99
CA ILE A 877 -4.09 18.30 7.85
C ILE A 877 -4.22 16.78 7.74
N ALA A 878 -3.10 16.04 7.82
CA ALA A 878 -3.09 14.59 7.80
C ALA A 878 -4.00 13.99 8.89
N ILE A 879 -3.88 14.45 10.14
CA ILE A 879 -4.68 13.98 11.28
C ILE A 879 -6.18 14.21 11.03
N LYS A 880 -6.56 15.38 10.50
CA LYS A 880 -7.95 15.66 10.14
C LYS A 880 -8.47 14.72 9.05
N ASN A 881 -7.64 14.40 8.07
CA ASN A 881 -8.01 13.55 6.94
C ASN A 881 -8.05 12.05 7.32
N ILE A 882 -7.21 11.62 8.27
CA ILE A 882 -7.16 10.24 8.79
C ILE A 882 -8.36 9.96 9.73
N GLY A 883 -8.68 10.91 10.61
CA GLY A 883 -9.57 10.68 11.75
C GLY A 883 -8.80 10.05 12.92
N ILE A 884 -9.06 10.51 14.15
CA ILE A 884 -8.27 10.12 15.34
C ILE A 884 -8.32 8.61 15.59
N GLU A 885 -9.46 7.99 15.30
CA GLU A 885 -9.71 6.56 15.44
C GLU A 885 -8.90 5.67 14.51
N ASN A 886 -8.37 6.22 13.41
CA ASN A 886 -7.59 5.48 12.40
C ASN A 886 -6.08 5.76 12.51
N ILE A 887 -5.64 6.53 13.50
CA ILE A 887 -4.22 6.82 13.73
C ILE A 887 -3.55 5.61 14.39
N ILE A 888 -2.31 5.34 13.99
CA ILE A 888 -1.51 4.26 14.60
C ILE A 888 -1.47 4.43 16.13
N PRO A 889 -1.75 3.37 16.92
CA PRO A 889 -1.87 3.44 18.37
C PRO A 889 -0.68 4.08 19.10
N ASP A 890 0.53 3.97 18.56
CA ASP A 890 1.75 4.53 19.14
C ASP A 890 1.69 6.07 19.32
N PHE A 891 0.87 6.76 18.53
CA PHE A 891 0.67 8.21 18.63
C PHE A 891 -0.54 8.59 19.50
N ILE A 892 -1.35 7.62 19.91
CA ILE A 892 -2.53 7.84 20.77
C ILE A 892 -2.10 7.79 22.24
N PRO A 893 -2.44 8.80 23.06
CA PRO A 893 -2.20 8.75 24.49
C PRO A 893 -3.02 7.63 25.17
N PRO A 894 -2.40 6.75 25.99
CA PRO A 894 -3.13 5.67 26.67
C PRO A 894 -4.08 6.20 27.76
N ASP A 895 -3.71 7.30 28.43
CA ASP A 895 -4.39 7.77 29.66
C ASP A 895 -5.12 9.11 29.50
N GLN A 896 -5.18 9.68 28.29
CA GLN A 896 -5.79 10.99 28.04
C GLN A 896 -6.63 10.98 26.77
N PRO A 897 -7.69 11.81 26.67
CA PRO A 897 -8.42 11.95 25.42
C PRO A 897 -7.49 12.49 24.32
N ALA A 898 -7.39 11.74 23.22
CA ALA A 898 -6.59 12.13 22.08
C ALA A 898 -7.15 13.42 21.45
N SER A 899 -6.34 14.47 21.39
CA SER A 899 -6.63 15.67 20.61
C SER A 899 -5.63 15.81 19.47
N ILE A 900 -6.02 16.57 18.43
CA ILE A 900 -5.15 16.81 17.27
C ILE A 900 -3.80 17.38 17.72
N GLU A 901 -3.79 18.37 18.61
CA GLU A 901 -2.54 19.00 19.05
C GLU A 901 -1.65 18.05 19.87
N VAL A 902 -2.23 17.15 20.69
CA VAL A 902 -1.45 16.14 21.43
C VAL A 902 -0.80 15.15 20.46
N ILE A 903 -1.53 14.73 19.42
CA ILE A 903 -1.00 13.81 18.41
C ILE A 903 0.07 14.50 17.56
N VAL A 904 -0.13 15.77 17.18
CA VAL A 904 0.90 16.58 16.49
C VAL A 904 2.15 16.68 17.34
N ASP A 905 2.04 16.99 18.63
CA ASP A 905 3.20 17.11 19.51
C ASP A 905 3.95 15.77 19.64
N ARG A 906 3.22 14.66 19.80
CA ARG A 906 3.81 13.30 19.79
C ARG A 906 4.47 12.96 18.46
N PHE A 907 3.86 13.32 17.34
CA PHE A 907 4.43 13.13 16.00
C PHE A 907 5.72 13.93 15.83
N LEU A 908 5.69 15.23 16.14
CA LEU A 908 6.86 16.10 16.03
C LEU A 908 7.99 15.62 16.95
N ARG A 909 7.67 15.24 18.19
CA ARG A 909 8.63 14.60 19.10
C ARG A 909 9.19 13.32 18.50
N ASN A 910 8.35 12.42 17.98
CA ASN A 910 8.83 11.20 17.34
C ASN A 910 9.75 11.49 16.14
N ARG A 911 9.50 12.56 15.37
CA ARG A 911 10.35 12.95 14.25
C ARG A 911 11.65 13.64 14.66
N VAL A 912 11.62 14.51 15.66
CA VAL A 912 12.84 15.02 16.30
C VAL A 912 13.63 13.86 16.89
N MET A 913 12.95 12.86 17.47
CA MET A 913 13.54 11.60 17.93
C MET A 913 14.03 10.70 16.79
N GLN A 914 13.58 10.88 15.54
CA GLN A 914 14.17 10.25 14.35
C GLN A 914 15.45 10.96 13.85
N SER A 915 15.80 12.11 14.43
CA SER A 915 17.18 12.57 14.51
C SER A 915 17.65 12.52 15.98
N PRO A 916 17.87 11.31 16.55
CA PRO A 916 18.18 11.17 17.98
C PRO A 916 19.42 11.97 18.40
N LEU A 917 20.32 12.23 17.46
CA LEU A 917 21.51 13.06 17.66
C LEU A 917 21.17 14.51 18.02
N LEU A 918 20.07 15.08 17.51
CA LEU A 918 19.61 16.41 17.93
C LEU A 918 19.26 16.40 19.42
N GLN A 919 18.58 15.36 19.91
CA GLN A 919 18.25 15.25 21.33
C GLN A 919 19.49 15.00 22.21
N LEU A 920 20.41 14.14 21.75
CA LEU A 920 21.66 13.88 22.48
C LEU A 920 22.53 15.14 22.58
N LEU A 921 22.63 15.93 21.50
CA LEU A 921 23.38 17.18 21.55
C LEU A 921 22.71 18.19 22.48
N ASP A 922 21.38 18.36 22.43
CA ASP A 922 20.66 19.27 23.32
C ASP A 922 20.92 18.93 24.79
N ASN A 923 20.77 17.64 25.13
CA ASN A 923 21.06 17.13 26.48
C ASN A 923 22.51 17.39 26.90
N LEU A 924 23.47 17.19 25.99
CA LEU A 924 24.89 17.49 26.24
C LEU A 924 25.09 18.99 26.51
N LEU A 925 24.59 19.86 25.63
CA LEU A 925 24.81 21.30 25.71
C LEU A 925 24.13 21.91 26.94
N LEU A 926 22.93 21.44 27.32
CA LEU A 926 22.24 21.87 28.55
C LEU A 926 23.05 21.49 29.79
N LYS A 927 23.49 20.23 29.90
CA LYS A 927 24.35 19.77 31.01
C LYS A 927 25.66 20.58 31.08
N LEU A 928 26.27 20.87 29.94
CA LEU A 928 27.48 21.71 29.88
C LEU A 928 27.19 23.13 30.35
N LYS A 929 26.12 23.77 29.87
CA LYS A 929 25.75 25.13 30.26
C LYS A 929 25.62 25.24 31.78
N ASP A 930 24.90 24.31 32.42
CA ASP A 930 24.67 24.33 33.87
C ASP A 930 25.99 24.14 34.65
N ASN A 931 26.83 23.20 34.23
CA ASN A 931 28.12 22.95 34.88
C ASN A 931 29.14 24.08 34.67
N LEU A 932 29.16 24.71 33.49
CA LEU A 932 30.10 25.80 33.19
C LEU A 932 29.84 27.03 34.05
N ILE A 933 28.58 27.28 34.42
CA ILE A 933 28.22 28.35 35.38
C ILE A 933 28.85 28.06 36.74
N HIS A 934 28.80 26.81 37.20
CA HIS A 934 29.42 26.38 38.45
C HIS A 934 30.96 26.46 38.39
N GLU A 935 31.60 25.92 37.35
CA GLU A 935 33.05 26.00 37.13
C GLU A 935 33.57 27.44 37.09
N LEU A 936 32.86 28.35 36.41
CA LEU A 936 33.24 29.76 36.31
C LEU A 936 33.26 30.44 37.69
N SER A 937 32.35 30.05 38.59
CA SER A 937 32.30 30.57 39.96
C SER A 937 33.49 30.14 40.83
N TYR A 938 34.13 29.01 40.50
CA TYR A 938 35.21 28.41 41.29
C TYR A 938 36.61 28.67 40.70
N LEU A 939 36.78 28.46 39.39
CA LEU A 939 38.06 28.61 38.69
C LEU A 939 38.31 30.02 38.13
N GLY A 940 37.27 30.82 37.93
CA GLY A 940 37.37 32.07 37.19
C GLY A 940 37.61 31.86 35.69
N ASN A 941 38.04 32.91 34.97
CA ASN A 941 38.17 32.86 33.51
C ASN A 941 39.56 32.37 33.05
N GLU A 942 39.84 31.08 33.23
CA GLU A 942 41.10 30.46 32.79
C GLU A 942 41.07 29.98 31.32
N VAL A 943 42.26 29.75 30.75
CA VAL A 943 42.43 29.11 29.43
C VAL A 943 42.28 27.60 29.58
N ILE A 944 41.27 27.03 28.91
CA ILE A 944 40.88 25.62 29.05
C ILE A 944 41.13 24.79 27.79
N LEU A 945 41.28 25.42 26.62
CA LEU A 945 41.56 24.72 25.35
C LEU A 945 42.69 25.41 24.58
N ASN A 946 43.42 24.61 23.80
CA ASN A 946 44.46 25.05 22.86
C ASN A 946 45.48 26.00 23.51
N LYS A 947 46.01 25.64 24.68
CA LYS A 947 46.96 26.49 25.42
C LYS A 947 48.26 26.65 24.62
N VAL A 948 48.59 27.88 24.23
CA VAL A 948 49.79 28.24 23.47
C VAL A 948 50.49 29.41 24.16
N ASP A 949 51.81 29.30 24.37
CA ASP A 949 52.62 30.40 24.89
C ASP A 949 52.76 31.52 23.84
N THR A 950 52.03 32.63 24.06
CA THR A 950 52.04 33.80 23.19
C THR A 950 53.40 34.51 23.12
N ARG A 951 54.35 34.20 24.02
CA ARG A 951 55.69 34.81 24.04
C ARG A 951 56.65 34.19 23.01
N THR A 952 56.37 33.00 22.49
CA THR A 952 57.26 32.26 21.58
C THR A 952 57.05 32.55 20.08
N ARG A 953 55.94 33.21 19.69
CA ARG A 953 55.72 33.70 18.32
C ARG A 953 55.96 35.21 18.20
N LYS A 954 57.22 35.63 18.15
CA LYS A 954 57.63 36.88 17.45
C LYS A 954 57.90 36.57 15.98
N GLY A 955 56.89 36.11 15.25
CA GLY A 955 56.89 36.04 13.79
C GLY A 955 56.00 37.16 13.22
N ARG A 956 56.38 37.75 12.09
CA ARG A 956 55.72 38.91 11.46
C ARG A 956 54.19 38.80 11.48
N LEU A 957 53.54 39.69 12.23
CA LEU A 957 52.09 39.95 12.22
C LEU A 957 51.67 40.78 10.99
N VAL A 958 52.12 40.40 9.79
CA VAL A 958 51.69 41.03 8.53
C VAL A 958 51.58 39.93 7.47
N HIS A 959 50.36 39.53 7.13
CA HIS A 959 50.10 38.85 5.86
C HIS A 959 50.03 39.91 4.77
N ILE A 960 50.89 39.79 3.76
CA ILE A 960 50.79 40.60 2.53
C ILE A 960 49.75 39.91 1.65
N ILE A 961 48.64 40.59 1.36
CA ILE A 961 47.65 40.12 0.39
C ILE A 961 48.29 40.23 -1.00
N GLY A 962 48.44 39.11 -1.70
CA GLY A 962 49.00 39.05 -3.06
C GLY A 962 48.45 37.85 -3.82
N LYS A 963 48.49 37.90 -5.16
CA LYS A 963 48.05 36.78 -6.03
C LYS A 963 48.96 35.57 -5.84
N TYR A 964 48.37 34.37 -5.84
CA TYR A 964 49.12 33.12 -5.90
C TYR A 964 49.86 33.01 -7.24
N SER A 965 50.93 32.22 -7.29
CA SER A 965 51.65 31.95 -8.55
C SER A 965 50.86 30.98 -9.41
N GLY A 966 50.39 31.44 -10.58
CA GLY A 966 49.56 30.67 -11.52
C GLY A 966 48.80 31.57 -12.52
N GLN A 967 48.23 30.99 -13.58
CA GLN A 967 47.26 31.68 -14.44
C GLN A 967 45.87 31.57 -13.81
N HIS A 968 45.22 32.70 -13.56
CA HIS A 968 43.88 32.77 -12.96
C HIS A 968 42.98 33.70 -13.78
N ASP A 969 41.71 33.33 -13.90
CA ASP A 969 40.66 34.09 -14.60
C ASP A 969 40.34 35.41 -13.88
N GLU A 970 39.86 36.43 -14.60
CA GLU A 970 39.59 37.78 -14.08
C GLU A 970 38.44 37.82 -13.05
N THR A 971 37.68 36.72 -12.91
CA THR A 971 36.57 36.57 -11.96
C THR A 971 36.94 35.85 -10.65
N ALA A 972 38.20 35.41 -10.50
CA ALA A 972 38.62 34.65 -9.32
C ALA A 972 38.86 35.57 -8.09
N LEU A 973 38.17 35.25 -6.99
CA LEU A 973 38.32 35.91 -5.68
C LEU A 973 39.76 35.85 -5.14
N TYR A 974 40.23 36.97 -4.56
CA TYR A 974 41.54 37.07 -3.92
C TYR A 974 41.54 36.40 -2.53
N ALA A 975 42.48 35.45 -2.35
CA ALA A 975 42.87 34.74 -1.13
C ALA A 975 41.86 33.77 -0.48
N PRO A 976 42.33 32.63 0.07
CA PRO A 976 41.47 31.68 0.76
C PRO A 976 41.12 32.10 2.20
N LEU A 977 39.83 32.08 2.53
CA LEU A 977 39.26 32.50 3.82
C LEU A 977 39.77 31.73 5.05
N TRP A 978 40.41 30.55 4.88
CA TRP A 978 40.89 29.74 6.01
C TRP A 978 42.23 30.19 6.59
N GLU A 979 42.98 31.09 5.93
CA GLU A 979 44.22 31.66 6.49
C GLU A 979 43.98 32.93 7.32
N VAL A 980 42.79 33.52 7.24
CA VAL A 980 42.46 34.80 7.88
C VAL A 980 41.65 34.54 9.15
N GLY A 981 42.30 34.65 10.32
CA GLY A 981 41.66 34.42 11.62
C GLY A 981 40.42 35.30 11.86
N ALA A 982 39.47 34.77 12.64
CA ALA A 982 38.10 35.28 12.83
C ALA A 982 37.95 36.78 13.15
N LYS A 983 38.99 37.46 13.66
CA LYS A 983 38.92 38.92 13.93
C LYS A 983 38.96 39.80 12.67
N ALA A 984 39.36 39.28 11.51
CA ALA A 984 39.44 40.06 10.27
C ALA A 984 38.27 39.82 9.30
N GLN A 985 37.38 38.86 9.58
CA GLN A 985 36.19 38.62 8.75
C GLN A 985 35.18 39.80 8.81
N GLY A 986 35.15 40.54 9.91
CA GLY A 986 34.29 41.73 10.06
C GLY A 986 34.77 42.98 9.30
N LEU A 987 35.94 42.95 8.64
CA LEU A 987 36.53 44.08 7.92
C LEU A 987 36.49 43.91 6.39
N ILE A 988 35.89 42.83 5.87
CA ILE A 988 35.76 42.62 4.43
C ILE A 988 34.31 42.92 4.03
N ILE A 989 34.03 44.21 3.79
CA ILE A 989 32.91 44.67 2.97
C ILE A 989 33.50 45.60 1.91
N ALA A 990 33.05 45.40 0.67
CA ALA A 990 33.29 46.17 -0.56
C ALA A 990 34.52 45.78 -1.41
N ALA A 991 34.26 45.00 -2.47
CA ALA A 991 34.23 45.51 -3.84
C ALA A 991 33.19 44.71 -4.65
#